data_AF-A0A523Q1C3-F1
#
_entry.id   AF-A0A523Q1C3-F1
#
_cell.length_a   1.000
_cell.length_b   1.000
_cell.length_c   1.000
_cell.angle_alpha   90.00
_cell.angle_beta   90.00
_cell.angle_gamma   90.00
#
_symmetry.space_group_name_H-M   'P 1'
#
loop_
_entity.id
_entity.type
_entity.pdbx_description
1 polymer ?
#
loop_
_entity_poly.entity_id
_entity_poly.type
_entity_poly.pdbx_seq_one_letter_code
_entity_poly.pdbx_strand_id
1 'polypeptide(L)'
;MLLLSATPYRTFASRWEEEDDAANVQLFELIEFLGGDEHGQQLRVDAERLFREFGHRLHQIARLEQEPERQLETVEQARQVKGALEALLTRLLSRTERALIVAAEHGPSDHEEPTIPLDASLGPGDIAGYRHLVDSFKAEDKPDAVPYWLSVPLAAQALGPRYQAWKRASHSAGRGVARITQASLAKPQATTDWAHPKLRALRQVVPARTLVTPWVPPSLPWWPLQGAWADATATSPKLLLFGRFRATPQSVAALASLSAEALAISRGDDASAARRRRRFRGRTAQMPVFALFHPSPFLMENVDPLASPGIGLEGILRSVRRQLLDAIKGVLPIRRAKKKERTRNRPIWIVLANIERRLWKDGSATAAWRGVVEAGPMLDQWATAPLLEWISPRELQELAAFAISSPAVACARALRRHLETPFTPADRQELVRLCWTGLRTYFDEPVFYARAPRKESPADTIRRMVLEGCLESALDEHFWMKTRSGQSSASALISDLLDALRLNAGAFTFRSLPNTQQGLRVRCHAAVPFGGTDDESYKEGRGTDATAGAPARADEIREAFNTPFWPHMVATTSVGQEGLDFHIWCDRVAHWDLCPSPVELEQREGRVHRFAGLAVRKKLAAELGAQALKGTQRLQSPWRQLESLSDERFPGGSGMTPWWQLPGAVIHRYVFRLPMSRDIDRFQTLQEQRLIYRLALGQPNSEDLLASLVAASDETRCLLKSLVLNLSAYCRTSKAMAREK
;
A
#
# COMPACT_ATOMS: atom_id res chain seq x y z
N MET A 1 2.91 -11.65 -31.46
CA MET A 1 2.06 -12.09 -30.34
C MET A 1 2.09 -11.00 -29.28
N LEU A 2 0.94 -10.36 -29.01
CA LEU A 2 0.82 -9.34 -27.97
C LEU A 2 0.45 -10.00 -26.64
N LEU A 3 1.26 -9.76 -25.61
CA LEU A 3 0.95 -10.19 -24.25
C LEU A 3 0.14 -9.07 -23.59
N LEU A 4 -1.19 -9.16 -23.67
CA LEU A 4 -2.07 -8.14 -23.10
C LEU A 4 -2.30 -8.42 -21.62
N SER A 5 -1.83 -7.50 -20.77
CA SER A 5 -2.11 -7.51 -19.32
C SER A 5 -3.48 -6.93 -18.97
N ALA A 6 -4.07 -6.15 -19.88
CA ALA A 6 -5.43 -5.63 -19.83
C ALA A 6 -6.02 -5.64 -21.26
N THR A 7 -7.32 -5.88 -21.40
CA THR A 7 -8.02 -5.77 -22.70
C THR A 7 -8.14 -4.30 -23.08
N PRO A 8 -7.62 -3.85 -24.23
CA PRO A 8 -7.57 -2.43 -24.61
C PRO A 8 -8.92 -1.89 -25.13
N TYR A 9 -9.98 -2.68 -24.97
CA TYR A 9 -11.36 -2.34 -25.29
C TYR A 9 -12.19 -2.61 -24.05
N ARG A 10 -13.29 -1.88 -23.91
CA ARG A 10 -14.28 -2.18 -22.87
C ARG A 10 -14.80 -3.58 -23.15
N THR A 11 -14.63 -4.48 -22.19
CA THR A 11 -15.15 -5.84 -22.36
C THR A 11 -16.65 -5.88 -22.00
N PHE A 12 -17.19 -4.85 -21.32
CA PHE A 12 -18.57 -4.73 -20.86
C PHE A 12 -19.06 -3.31 -21.13
N ALA A 13 -20.29 -3.19 -21.62
CA ALA A 13 -21.02 -1.94 -21.72
C ALA A 13 -22.38 -2.13 -21.06
N SER A 14 -22.78 -1.17 -20.22
CA SER A 14 -24.16 -1.16 -19.71
C SER A 14 -25.13 -0.76 -20.82
N ARG A 15 -26.42 -1.09 -20.69
CA ARG A 15 -27.47 -0.74 -21.66
C ARG A 15 -27.51 0.74 -22.07
N TRP A 16 -27.04 1.64 -21.20
CA TRP A 16 -26.99 3.09 -21.45
C TRP A 16 -25.70 3.56 -22.12
N GLU A 17 -24.65 2.73 -22.09
CA GLU A 17 -23.33 3.03 -22.66
C GLU A 17 -23.16 2.42 -24.06
N GLU A 18 -24.01 1.48 -24.48
CA GLU A 18 -23.97 0.88 -25.83
C GLU A 18 -24.44 1.83 -26.95
N GLU A 19 -25.07 2.97 -26.61
CA GLU A 19 -25.45 4.00 -27.59
C GLU A 19 -24.23 4.77 -28.15
N ASP A 20 -23.10 4.79 -27.42
CA ASP A 20 -21.83 5.41 -27.83
C ASP A 20 -20.68 4.36 -27.80
N ASP A 21 -20.33 3.81 -28.96
CA ASP A 21 -19.12 3.01 -29.22
C ASP A 21 -19.09 1.59 -28.58
N ALA A 22 -19.74 0.63 -29.26
CA ALA A 22 -19.99 -0.71 -28.73
C ALA A 22 -18.69 -1.54 -28.50
N ALA A 23 -18.52 -2.02 -27.26
CA ALA A 23 -17.42 -2.84 -26.75
C ALA A 23 -16.95 -4.00 -27.67
N ASN A 24 -17.91 -4.70 -28.29
CA ASN A 24 -17.65 -5.81 -29.21
C ASN A 24 -17.05 -5.35 -30.55
N VAL A 25 -17.43 -4.17 -31.04
CA VAL A 25 -16.90 -3.60 -32.29
C VAL A 25 -15.41 -3.27 -32.13
N GLN A 26 -15.03 -2.64 -31.02
CA GLN A 26 -13.63 -2.34 -30.70
C GLN A 26 -12.76 -3.62 -30.60
N LEU A 27 -13.31 -4.72 -30.08
CA LEU A 27 -12.62 -6.01 -30.08
C LEU A 27 -12.35 -6.51 -31.50
N PHE A 28 -13.34 -6.41 -32.39
CA PHE A 28 -13.20 -6.87 -33.78
C PHE A 28 -12.25 -5.99 -34.58
N GLU A 29 -12.27 -4.67 -34.35
CA GLU A 29 -11.28 -3.73 -34.90
C GLU A 29 -9.88 -4.05 -34.41
N LEU A 30 -9.72 -4.42 -33.14
CA LEU A 30 -8.43 -4.86 -32.61
C LEU A 30 -7.96 -6.15 -33.29
N ILE A 31 -8.83 -7.14 -33.47
CA ILE A 31 -8.48 -8.40 -34.15
C ILE A 31 -8.05 -8.12 -35.59
N GLU A 32 -8.77 -7.26 -36.29
CA GLU A 32 -8.43 -6.80 -37.64
C GLU A 32 -7.04 -6.15 -37.68
N PHE A 33 -6.82 -5.17 -36.80
CA PHE A 33 -5.55 -4.46 -36.68
C PHE A 33 -4.38 -5.43 -36.39
N LEU A 34 -4.56 -6.36 -35.45
CA LEU A 34 -3.53 -7.34 -35.09
C LEU A 34 -3.25 -8.37 -36.17
N GLY A 35 -4.22 -8.62 -37.05
CA GLY A 35 -4.06 -9.48 -38.22
C GLY A 35 -3.27 -8.85 -39.36
N GLY A 36 -3.05 -7.53 -39.33
CA GLY A 36 -2.36 -6.77 -40.38
C GLY A 36 -3.15 -6.68 -41.69
N ASP A 37 -2.62 -5.92 -42.65
CA ASP A 37 -3.35 -5.55 -43.87
C ASP A 37 -3.74 -6.74 -44.77
N GLU A 38 -2.97 -7.84 -44.74
CA GLU A 38 -3.22 -9.00 -45.61
C GLU A 38 -4.31 -9.95 -45.07
N HIS A 39 -4.43 -10.09 -43.74
CA HIS A 39 -5.26 -11.13 -43.10
C HIS A 39 -6.26 -10.58 -42.09
N GLY A 40 -6.14 -9.31 -41.68
CA GLY A 40 -6.96 -8.67 -40.64
C GLY A 40 -8.45 -8.71 -40.92
N GLN A 41 -8.86 -8.30 -42.14
CA GLN A 41 -10.27 -8.25 -42.50
C GLN A 41 -10.93 -9.64 -42.49
N GLN A 42 -10.21 -10.66 -42.97
CA GLN A 42 -10.70 -12.04 -42.94
C GLN A 42 -10.78 -12.57 -41.50
N LEU A 43 -9.78 -12.29 -40.65
CA LEU A 43 -9.79 -12.67 -39.24
C LEU A 43 -10.94 -12.02 -38.47
N ARG A 44 -11.28 -10.78 -38.79
CA ARG A 44 -12.45 -10.09 -38.24
C ARG A 44 -13.74 -10.80 -38.61
N VAL A 45 -13.95 -11.10 -39.90
CA VAL A 45 -15.17 -11.78 -40.37
C VAL A 45 -15.32 -13.15 -39.69
N ASP A 46 -14.22 -13.90 -39.58
CA ASP A 46 -14.22 -15.20 -38.89
C ASP A 46 -14.49 -15.07 -37.39
N ALA A 47 -13.90 -14.07 -36.71
CA ALA A 47 -14.17 -13.79 -35.31
C ALA A 47 -15.63 -13.41 -35.09
N GLU A 48 -16.19 -12.47 -35.86
CA GLU A 48 -17.59 -12.05 -35.77
C GLU A 48 -18.56 -13.24 -35.92
N ARG A 49 -18.31 -14.11 -36.91
CA ARG A 49 -19.10 -15.32 -37.13
C ARG A 49 -19.03 -16.26 -35.93
N LEU A 50 -17.82 -16.58 -35.47
CA LEU A 50 -17.59 -17.52 -34.37
C LEU A 50 -18.13 -17.01 -33.04
N PHE A 51 -17.95 -15.72 -32.73
CA PHE A 51 -18.52 -15.13 -31.51
C PHE A 51 -20.05 -15.12 -31.55
N ARG A 52 -20.66 -14.77 -32.69
CA ARG A 52 -22.12 -14.83 -32.86
C ARG A 52 -22.65 -16.24 -32.64
N GLU A 53 -22.01 -17.25 -33.26
CA GLU A 53 -22.39 -18.64 -33.07
C GLU A 53 -22.24 -19.07 -31.61
N PHE A 54 -21.13 -18.72 -30.96
CA PHE A 54 -20.87 -19.03 -29.56
C PHE A 54 -21.95 -18.42 -28.65
N GLY A 55 -22.30 -17.14 -28.83
CA GLY A 55 -23.35 -16.47 -28.09
C GLY A 55 -24.72 -17.14 -28.24
N HIS A 56 -25.09 -17.55 -29.46
CA HIS A 56 -26.31 -18.30 -29.70
C HIS A 56 -26.33 -19.63 -28.92
N ARG A 57 -25.22 -20.38 -28.90
CA ARG A 57 -25.12 -21.63 -28.13
C ARG A 57 -25.23 -21.39 -26.63
N LEU A 58 -24.57 -20.35 -26.10
CA LEU A 58 -24.67 -19.99 -24.68
C LEU A 58 -26.13 -19.70 -24.27
N HIS A 59 -26.86 -18.93 -25.07
CA HIS A 59 -28.28 -18.68 -24.84
C HIS A 59 -29.14 -19.95 -24.92
N GLN A 60 -28.85 -20.85 -25.86
CA GLN A 60 -29.55 -22.13 -25.97
C GLN A 60 -29.32 -23.00 -24.74
N ILE A 61 -28.08 -23.10 -24.24
CA ILE A 61 -27.74 -23.86 -23.03
C ILE A 61 -28.55 -23.35 -21.83
N ALA A 62 -28.67 -22.03 -21.66
CA ALA A 62 -29.44 -21.43 -20.58
C ALA A 62 -30.96 -21.70 -20.71
N ARG A 63 -31.49 -21.84 -21.93
CA ARG A 63 -32.93 -22.12 -22.16
C ARG A 63 -33.29 -23.61 -22.05
N LEU A 64 -32.33 -24.50 -22.30
CA LEU A 64 -32.53 -25.96 -22.30
C LEU A 64 -32.32 -26.60 -20.92
N GLU A 65 -32.39 -25.82 -19.83
CA GLU A 65 -32.18 -26.30 -18.46
C GLU A 65 -33.11 -27.47 -18.07
N GLN A 66 -34.30 -27.53 -18.67
CA GLN A 66 -35.29 -28.59 -18.44
C GLN A 66 -35.11 -29.80 -19.38
N GLU A 67 -34.17 -29.76 -20.32
CA GLU A 67 -33.92 -30.80 -21.33
C GLU A 67 -32.43 -31.25 -21.30
N PRO A 68 -31.99 -32.01 -20.28
CA PRO A 68 -30.57 -32.21 -19.98
C PRO A 68 -29.78 -32.88 -21.11
N GLU A 69 -30.36 -33.84 -21.84
CA GLU A 69 -29.68 -34.51 -22.96
C GLU A 69 -29.35 -33.52 -24.09
N ARG A 70 -30.32 -32.68 -24.48
CA ARG A 70 -30.13 -31.64 -25.51
C ARG A 70 -29.23 -30.51 -25.02
N GLN A 71 -29.29 -30.20 -23.73
CA GLN A 71 -28.40 -29.22 -23.11
C GLN A 71 -26.94 -29.68 -23.21
N LEU A 72 -26.65 -30.94 -22.89
CA LEU A 72 -25.30 -31.52 -22.99
C LEU A 72 -24.80 -31.57 -24.44
N GLU A 73 -25.66 -31.92 -25.40
CA GLU A 73 -25.32 -31.86 -26.83
C GLU A 73 -24.93 -30.44 -27.24
N THR A 74 -25.72 -29.43 -26.82
CA THR A 74 -25.45 -28.02 -27.11
C THR A 74 -24.14 -27.56 -26.45
N VAL A 75 -23.81 -28.05 -25.25
CA VAL A 75 -22.53 -27.78 -24.59
C VAL A 75 -21.34 -28.31 -25.41
N GLU A 76 -21.45 -29.50 -25.99
CA GLU A 76 -20.37 -30.06 -26.82
C GLU A 76 -20.22 -29.27 -28.13
N GLN A 77 -21.33 -28.85 -28.75
CA GLN A 77 -21.30 -27.93 -29.90
C GLN A 77 -20.63 -26.60 -29.52
N ALA A 78 -20.98 -26.01 -28.38
CA ALA A 78 -20.36 -24.78 -27.89
C ALA A 78 -18.86 -24.96 -27.62
N ARG A 79 -18.44 -26.15 -27.15
CA ARG A 79 -17.03 -26.50 -26.93
C ARG A 79 -16.23 -26.54 -28.23
N GLN A 80 -16.82 -26.98 -29.34
CA GLN A 80 -16.18 -26.94 -30.66
C GLN A 80 -15.96 -25.50 -31.13
N VAL A 81 -16.99 -24.65 -31.03
CA VAL A 81 -16.91 -23.22 -31.39
C VAL A 81 -15.88 -22.51 -30.50
N LYS A 82 -15.89 -22.79 -29.19
CA LYS A 82 -14.88 -22.32 -28.24
C LYS A 82 -13.48 -22.68 -28.69
N GLY A 83 -13.23 -23.94 -29.09
CA GLY A 83 -11.93 -24.39 -29.58
C GLY A 83 -11.46 -23.63 -30.82
N ALA A 84 -12.37 -23.33 -31.75
CA ALA A 84 -12.09 -22.53 -32.94
C ALA A 84 -11.74 -21.06 -32.58
N LEU A 85 -12.52 -20.43 -31.69
CA LEU A 85 -12.22 -19.09 -31.15
C LEU A 85 -10.86 -19.05 -30.47
N GLU A 86 -10.59 -20.04 -29.61
CA GLU A 86 -9.33 -20.18 -28.90
C GLU A 86 -8.14 -20.32 -29.86
N ALA A 87 -8.27 -21.11 -30.93
CA ALA A 87 -7.22 -21.28 -31.94
C ALA A 87 -6.97 -19.99 -32.73
N LEU A 88 -8.03 -19.26 -33.10
CA LEU A 88 -7.95 -17.97 -33.79
C LEU A 88 -7.27 -16.91 -32.91
N LEU A 89 -7.81 -16.68 -31.72
CA LEU A 89 -7.40 -15.57 -30.86
C LEU A 89 -5.96 -15.71 -30.36
N THR A 90 -5.52 -16.92 -30.04
CA THR A 90 -4.16 -17.10 -29.47
C THR A 90 -2.99 -16.92 -30.41
N ARG A 91 -3.24 -16.88 -31.71
CA ARG A 91 -2.21 -16.44 -32.67
C ARG A 91 -1.89 -14.96 -32.49
N LEU A 92 -2.88 -14.19 -32.05
CA LEU A 92 -2.80 -12.74 -31.89
C LEU A 92 -2.52 -12.33 -30.44
N LEU A 93 -3.17 -12.99 -29.48
CA LEU A 93 -3.35 -12.57 -28.10
C LEU A 93 -2.97 -13.67 -27.11
N SER A 94 -2.23 -13.34 -26.05
CA SER A 94 -2.01 -14.27 -24.93
C SER A 94 -2.37 -13.59 -23.61
N ARG A 95 -3.06 -14.34 -22.74
CA ARG A 95 -3.45 -13.87 -21.39
C ARG A 95 -2.98 -14.86 -20.34
N THR A 96 -2.54 -14.32 -19.21
CA THR A 96 -2.23 -15.10 -18.01
C THR A 96 -3.53 -15.41 -17.27
N GLU A 97 -4.24 -16.46 -17.70
CA GLU A 97 -5.50 -16.95 -17.12
C GLU A 97 -5.27 -17.55 -15.73
N ARG A 98 -4.92 -16.70 -14.77
CA ARG A 98 -4.48 -17.03 -13.41
C ARG A 98 -5.39 -18.03 -12.69
N ALA A 99 -6.71 -17.85 -12.77
CA ALA A 99 -7.67 -18.76 -12.13
C ALA A 99 -7.63 -20.18 -12.76
N LEU A 100 -7.47 -20.26 -14.08
CA LEU A 100 -7.39 -21.54 -14.80
C LEU A 100 -6.04 -22.23 -14.57
N ILE A 101 -4.94 -21.48 -14.45
CA ILE A 101 -3.61 -22.02 -14.14
C ILE A 101 -3.62 -22.65 -12.74
N VAL A 102 -4.19 -21.96 -11.75
CA VAL A 102 -4.29 -22.49 -10.38
C VAL A 102 -5.13 -23.76 -10.33
N ALA A 103 -6.30 -23.74 -10.98
CA ALA A 103 -7.15 -24.92 -11.07
C ALA A 103 -6.43 -26.12 -11.72
N ALA A 104 -5.52 -25.86 -12.67
CA ALA A 104 -4.74 -26.90 -13.33
C ALA A 104 -3.55 -27.42 -12.49
N GLU A 105 -2.85 -26.54 -11.77
CA GLU A 105 -1.65 -26.90 -10.97
C GLU A 105 -2.02 -27.50 -9.60
N HIS A 106 -3.10 -27.04 -8.98
CA HIS A 106 -3.45 -27.36 -7.58
C HIS A 106 -4.82 -28.03 -7.44
N GLY A 107 -5.50 -28.32 -8.55
CA GLY A 107 -6.87 -28.84 -8.59
C GLY A 107 -7.92 -27.72 -8.45
N PRO A 108 -9.22 -28.03 -8.66
CA PRO A 108 -10.30 -27.07 -8.45
C PRO A 108 -10.39 -26.74 -6.96
N SER A 109 -9.81 -25.61 -6.59
CA SER A 109 -9.97 -25.03 -5.28
C SER A 109 -10.86 -23.80 -5.40
N ASP A 110 -11.85 -23.71 -4.52
CA ASP A 110 -12.55 -22.46 -4.23
C ASP A 110 -11.60 -21.53 -3.48
N HIS A 111 -10.52 -21.09 -4.14
CA HIS A 111 -9.70 -19.99 -3.65
C HIS A 111 -10.46 -18.66 -3.83
N GLU A 112 -11.64 -18.59 -3.23
CA GLU A 112 -12.27 -17.31 -2.96
C GLU A 112 -11.46 -16.66 -1.85
N GLU A 113 -10.69 -15.62 -2.20
CA GLU A 113 -10.10 -14.76 -1.18
C GLU A 113 -11.20 -14.35 -0.19
N PRO A 114 -10.93 -14.44 1.13
CA PRO A 114 -11.94 -14.27 2.15
C PRO A 114 -12.53 -12.87 2.04
N THR A 115 -13.84 -12.85 1.82
CA THR A 115 -14.64 -11.65 1.91
C THR A 115 -15.12 -11.51 3.34
N ILE A 116 -14.70 -10.42 3.99
CA ILE A 116 -15.03 -10.13 5.37
C ILE A 116 -16.11 -9.05 5.37
N PRO A 117 -17.38 -9.41 5.65
CA PRO A 117 -18.43 -8.43 5.83
C PRO A 117 -18.20 -7.66 7.14
N LEU A 118 -18.23 -6.34 7.07
CA LEU A 118 -18.10 -5.45 8.22
C LEU A 118 -19.45 -4.86 8.58
N ASP A 119 -19.97 -5.23 9.76
CA ASP A 119 -21.26 -4.76 10.22
C ASP A 119 -21.23 -3.25 10.52
N ALA A 120 -21.96 -2.49 9.72
CA ALA A 120 -22.03 -1.04 9.74
C ALA A 120 -23.32 -0.62 10.47
N SER A 121 -23.31 -0.70 11.81
CA SER A 121 -24.48 -0.39 12.64
C SER A 121 -24.91 1.08 12.52
N LEU A 122 -26.21 1.31 12.35
CA LEU A 122 -26.81 2.66 12.32
C LEU A 122 -26.98 3.21 13.75
N GLY A 123 -26.76 4.50 13.91
CA GLY A 123 -26.98 5.25 15.13
C GLY A 123 -27.80 6.52 14.90
N PRO A 124 -28.30 7.17 15.97
CA PRO A 124 -29.18 8.34 15.87
C PRO A 124 -28.55 9.51 15.09
N GLY A 125 -27.25 9.72 15.25
CA GLY A 125 -26.52 10.78 14.55
C GLY A 125 -26.48 10.60 13.04
N ASP A 126 -26.48 9.37 12.52
CA ASP A 126 -26.46 9.13 11.08
C ASP A 126 -27.82 9.46 10.47
N ILE A 127 -28.90 9.08 11.14
CA ILE A 127 -30.28 9.39 10.72
C ILE A 127 -30.52 10.90 10.78
N ALA A 128 -30.02 11.57 11.82
CA ALA A 128 -30.07 13.03 11.91
C ALA A 128 -29.32 13.70 10.75
N GLY A 129 -28.16 13.17 10.37
CA GLY A 129 -27.40 13.62 9.20
C GLY A 129 -28.13 13.39 7.88
N TYR A 130 -28.76 12.23 7.70
CA TYR A 130 -29.58 11.93 6.53
C TYR A 130 -30.77 12.88 6.40
N ARG A 131 -31.54 13.04 7.48
CA ARG A 131 -32.70 13.93 7.49
C ARG A 131 -32.31 15.37 7.17
N HIS A 132 -31.22 15.85 7.78
CA HIS A 132 -30.68 17.17 7.47
C HIS A 132 -30.34 17.33 5.98
N LEU A 133 -29.71 16.33 5.37
CA LEU A 133 -29.38 16.38 3.95
C LEU A 133 -30.63 16.44 3.06
N VAL A 134 -31.66 15.63 3.36
CA VAL A 134 -32.95 15.63 2.64
C VAL A 134 -33.69 16.96 2.79
N ASP A 135 -33.72 17.52 4.00
CA ASP A 135 -34.38 18.79 4.29
C ASP A 135 -33.64 19.98 3.65
N SER A 136 -32.32 19.84 3.50
CA SER A 136 -31.47 20.83 2.84
C SER A 136 -31.64 20.86 1.33
N PHE A 137 -32.02 19.75 0.69
CA PHE A 137 -32.10 19.62 -0.77
C PHE A 137 -33.42 20.11 -1.35
N LYS A 138 -33.37 20.60 -2.59
CA LYS A 138 -34.58 20.90 -3.37
C LYS A 138 -35.34 19.62 -3.70
N ALA A 139 -36.64 19.73 -3.99
CA ALA A 139 -37.50 18.58 -4.28
C ALA A 139 -36.93 17.65 -5.37
N GLU A 140 -36.36 18.24 -6.43
CA GLU A 140 -35.70 17.53 -7.55
C GLU A 140 -34.43 16.76 -7.13
N ASP A 141 -33.73 17.23 -6.10
CA ASP A 141 -32.45 16.69 -5.63
C ASP A 141 -32.60 15.69 -4.47
N LYS A 142 -33.78 15.59 -3.86
CA LYS A 142 -34.01 14.70 -2.70
C LYS A 142 -33.60 13.23 -2.94
N PRO A 143 -33.80 12.63 -4.13
CA PRO A 143 -33.34 11.27 -4.41
C PRO A 143 -31.82 11.09 -4.24
N ASP A 144 -31.02 12.14 -4.47
CA ASP A 144 -29.55 12.08 -4.35
C ASP A 144 -29.06 12.08 -2.90
N ALA A 145 -29.91 12.43 -1.93
CA ALA A 145 -29.52 12.46 -0.52
C ALA A 145 -29.10 11.09 0.00
N VAL A 146 -29.80 10.02 -0.38
CA VAL A 146 -29.49 8.64 0.05
C VAL A 146 -28.10 8.20 -0.40
N PRO A 147 -27.74 8.22 -1.70
CA PRO A 147 -26.42 7.77 -2.13
C PRO A 147 -25.29 8.64 -1.56
N TYR A 148 -25.48 9.95 -1.40
CA TYR A 148 -24.48 10.79 -0.73
C TYR A 148 -24.32 10.47 0.75
N TRP A 149 -25.42 10.28 1.47
CA TRP A 149 -25.38 9.93 2.90
C TRP A 149 -24.72 8.57 3.16
N LEU A 150 -24.96 7.58 2.29
CA LEU A 150 -24.39 6.23 2.42
C LEU A 150 -22.88 6.16 2.10
N SER A 151 -22.37 7.11 1.32
CA SER A 151 -21.00 7.09 0.80
C SER A 151 -20.10 8.15 1.40
N VAL A 152 -20.57 9.37 1.65
CA VAL A 152 -19.73 10.50 2.04
C VAL A 152 -19.89 10.78 3.54
N PRO A 153 -18.88 10.49 4.39
CA PRO A 153 -18.92 10.90 5.78
C PRO A 153 -19.06 12.41 5.92
N LEU A 154 -19.96 12.84 6.81
CA LEU A 154 -20.29 14.25 7.00
C LEU A 154 -20.67 14.96 5.69
N ALA A 155 -21.50 14.31 4.85
CA ALA A 155 -21.88 14.78 3.51
C ALA A 155 -22.22 16.28 3.44
N ALA A 156 -22.99 16.81 4.39
CA ALA A 156 -23.35 18.23 4.43
C ALA A 156 -22.14 19.19 4.45
N GLN A 157 -21.01 18.77 5.03
CA GLN A 157 -19.77 19.54 5.11
C GLN A 157 -18.72 19.10 4.09
N ALA A 158 -18.73 17.84 3.67
CA ALA A 158 -17.73 17.26 2.78
C ALA A 158 -18.06 17.46 1.29
N LEU A 159 -19.35 17.51 0.95
CA LEU A 159 -19.77 17.89 -0.39
C LEU A 159 -19.41 19.36 -0.65
N GLY A 160 -19.24 19.69 -1.92
CA GLY A 160 -18.80 21.03 -2.34
C GLY A 160 -19.41 21.45 -3.67
N PRO A 161 -18.93 22.57 -4.24
CA PRO A 161 -19.55 23.22 -5.41
C PRO A 161 -19.66 22.36 -6.68
N ARG A 162 -18.90 21.26 -6.76
CA ARG A 162 -18.95 20.29 -7.87
C ARG A 162 -20.22 19.44 -7.88
N TYR A 163 -20.96 19.41 -6.77
CA TYR A 163 -22.19 18.64 -6.61
C TYR A 163 -23.39 19.59 -6.75
N GLN A 164 -24.19 19.42 -7.80
CA GLN A 164 -25.30 20.33 -8.10
C GLN A 164 -26.36 20.36 -7.00
N ALA A 165 -26.74 19.19 -6.47
CA ALA A 165 -27.65 19.08 -5.33
C ALA A 165 -27.16 19.87 -4.11
N TRP A 166 -25.86 19.79 -3.80
CA TRP A 166 -25.25 20.57 -2.71
C TRP A 166 -25.25 22.08 -3.03
N LYS A 167 -24.89 22.47 -4.26
CA LYS A 167 -24.86 23.88 -4.68
C LYS A 167 -26.23 24.56 -4.56
N ARG A 168 -27.31 23.81 -4.82
CA ARG A 168 -28.70 24.26 -4.71
C ARG A 168 -29.29 24.15 -3.30
N ALA A 169 -28.59 23.49 -2.38
CA ALA A 169 -29.07 23.18 -1.03
C ALA A 169 -29.09 24.40 -0.10
N SER A 170 -29.94 24.34 0.93
CA SER A 170 -29.86 25.23 2.08
C SER A 170 -28.81 24.74 3.08
N HIS A 171 -27.94 25.64 3.53
CA HIS A 171 -26.77 25.29 4.37
C HIS A 171 -26.96 25.71 5.84
N SER A 172 -28.14 25.43 6.39
CA SER A 172 -28.50 25.82 7.76
C SER A 172 -27.88 24.88 8.81
N ALA A 173 -27.72 25.40 10.03
CA ALA A 173 -27.30 24.57 11.16
C ALA A 173 -28.47 23.68 11.60
N GLY A 174 -28.38 22.38 11.32
CA GLY A 174 -29.37 21.40 11.81
C GLY A 174 -29.15 21.06 13.28
N ARG A 175 -30.24 21.00 14.07
CA ARG A 175 -30.18 20.55 15.47
C ARG A 175 -29.85 19.06 15.52
N GLY A 176 -28.81 18.69 16.28
CA GLY A 176 -28.39 17.29 16.46
C GLY A 176 -27.59 16.69 15.31
N VAL A 177 -27.23 17.48 14.30
CA VAL A 177 -26.38 17.03 13.18
C VAL A 177 -24.92 17.00 13.63
N ALA A 178 -24.29 15.83 13.53
CA ALA A 178 -22.87 15.69 13.79
C ALA A 178 -22.08 16.54 12.78
N ARG A 179 -21.15 17.35 13.27
CA ARG A 179 -20.35 18.26 12.44
C ARG A 179 -18.95 18.45 13.01
N ILE A 180 -17.98 18.62 12.11
CA ILE A 180 -16.68 19.18 12.47
C ILE A 180 -16.85 20.68 12.72
N THR A 181 -16.19 21.16 13.76
CA THR A 181 -16.09 22.58 14.14
C THR A 181 -14.64 22.94 14.43
N GLN A 182 -14.31 24.24 14.43
CA GLN A 182 -12.97 24.70 14.85
C GLN A 182 -12.60 24.20 16.25
N ALA A 183 -13.57 24.20 17.19
CA ALA A 183 -13.36 23.67 18.53
C ALA A 183 -12.98 22.18 18.52
N SER A 184 -13.66 21.36 17.71
CA SER A 184 -13.33 19.93 17.57
C SER A 184 -11.97 19.68 16.90
N LEU A 185 -11.51 20.59 16.02
CA LEU A 185 -10.20 20.48 15.38
C LEU A 185 -9.05 20.94 16.28
N ALA A 186 -9.31 21.91 17.16
CA ALA A 186 -8.36 22.37 18.17
C ALA A 186 -8.15 21.33 19.27
N LYS A 187 -9.22 20.62 19.65
CA LYS A 187 -9.20 19.56 20.67
C LYS A 187 -9.86 18.28 20.14
N PRO A 188 -9.21 17.57 19.19
CA PRO A 188 -9.76 16.35 18.63
C PRO A 188 -9.77 15.25 19.69
N GLN A 189 -10.85 14.46 19.78
CA GLN A 189 -10.94 13.37 20.75
C GLN A 189 -10.81 12.03 20.02
N ALA A 190 -10.00 11.12 20.58
CA ALA A 190 -9.80 9.80 19.98
C ALA A 190 -11.10 8.98 19.91
N THR A 191 -12.04 9.26 20.81
CA THR A 191 -13.37 8.66 20.89
C THR A 191 -14.42 9.42 20.07
N THR A 192 -14.05 10.48 19.33
CA THR A 192 -15.05 11.18 18.49
C THR A 192 -15.56 10.21 17.44
N ASP A 193 -16.82 9.81 17.64
CA ASP A 193 -17.52 8.97 16.72
C ASP A 193 -18.25 9.83 15.69
N TRP A 194 -17.59 10.07 14.56
CA TRP A 194 -18.20 10.80 13.46
C TRP A 194 -19.38 9.99 12.95
N ALA A 195 -20.53 10.64 12.79
CA ALA A 195 -21.77 9.98 12.36
C ALA A 195 -21.64 9.48 10.91
N HIS A 196 -21.14 8.24 10.75
CA HIS A 196 -21.24 7.46 9.53
C HIS A 196 -21.04 5.97 9.84
N PRO A 197 -22.00 5.09 9.49
CA PRO A 197 -21.95 3.66 9.83
C PRO A 197 -20.74 2.93 9.24
N LYS A 198 -20.42 3.15 7.96
CA LYS A 198 -19.23 2.54 7.34
C LYS A 198 -17.91 3.04 7.95
N LEU A 199 -17.86 4.26 8.46
CA LEU A 199 -16.64 4.80 9.06
C LEU A 199 -16.35 4.14 10.41
N ARG A 200 -17.40 3.85 11.18
CA ARG A 200 -17.31 3.06 12.42
C ARG A 200 -16.85 1.64 12.17
N ALA A 201 -17.44 0.98 11.18
CA ALA A 201 -17.02 -0.35 10.73
C ALA A 201 -15.54 -0.35 10.26
N LEU A 202 -15.14 0.66 9.47
CA LEU A 202 -13.76 0.78 8.98
C LEU A 202 -12.74 0.88 10.11
N ARG A 203 -13.07 1.54 11.22
CA ARG A 203 -12.20 1.67 12.40
C ARG A 203 -11.92 0.35 13.11
N GLN A 204 -12.75 -0.67 12.91
CA GLN A 204 -12.51 -2.01 13.47
C GLN A 204 -11.34 -2.69 12.76
N VAL A 205 -11.17 -2.41 11.47
CA VAL A 205 -10.15 -3.04 10.62
C VAL A 205 -8.92 -2.15 10.39
N VAL A 206 -9.09 -0.83 10.46
CA VAL A 206 -8.00 0.18 10.44
C VAL A 206 -8.14 1.08 11.66
N PRO A 207 -7.79 0.56 12.86
CA PRO A 207 -7.89 1.34 14.08
C PRO A 207 -6.84 2.47 14.08
N ALA A 208 -7.12 3.58 14.76
CA ALA A 208 -6.21 4.74 14.75
C ALA A 208 -4.78 4.40 15.24
N ARG A 209 -4.62 3.37 16.08
CA ARG A 209 -3.32 2.88 16.56
C ARG A 209 -2.42 2.32 15.43
N THR A 210 -3.00 1.73 14.39
CA THR A 210 -2.24 1.23 13.23
C THR A 210 -1.90 2.34 12.26
N LEU A 211 -2.64 3.45 12.29
CA LEU A 211 -2.36 4.63 11.47
C LEU A 211 -1.22 5.50 12.03
N VAL A 212 -0.90 5.40 13.32
CA VAL A 212 0.18 6.17 13.97
C VAL A 212 1.54 5.46 13.96
N THR A 213 1.63 4.22 13.47
CA THR A 213 2.93 3.57 13.29
C THR A 213 3.67 4.20 12.10
N PRO A 214 4.97 4.47 12.18
CA PRO A 214 5.69 5.09 11.06
C PRO A 214 6.02 4.11 9.92
N TRP A 215 5.95 2.80 10.13
CA TRP A 215 6.10 1.84 9.04
C TRP A 215 5.32 0.55 9.29
N VAL A 216 5.06 -0.18 8.21
CA VAL A 216 4.49 -1.52 8.16
C VAL A 216 5.49 -2.54 8.72
N PRO A 217 5.09 -3.53 9.55
CA PRO A 217 5.99 -4.59 9.98
C PRO A 217 6.62 -5.31 8.78
N PRO A 218 7.93 -5.64 8.82
CA PRO A 218 8.55 -6.44 7.77
C PRO A 218 7.94 -7.85 7.73
N SER A 219 7.87 -8.43 6.54
CA SER A 219 7.43 -9.80 6.31
C SER A 219 8.42 -10.81 6.91
N LEU A 220 9.73 -10.49 6.91
CA LEU A 220 10.81 -11.33 7.44
C LEU A 220 11.55 -10.63 8.61
N PRO A 221 10.93 -10.52 9.80
CA PRO A 221 11.57 -9.86 10.94
C PRO A 221 12.79 -10.67 11.41
N TRP A 222 13.92 -9.99 11.68
CA TRP A 222 15.17 -10.65 12.08
C TRP A 222 15.20 -11.03 13.57
N TRP A 223 14.31 -10.42 14.35
CA TRP A 223 14.03 -10.74 15.74
C TRP A 223 12.54 -10.53 16.01
N PRO A 224 11.98 -11.11 17.09
CA PRO A 224 10.58 -10.92 17.44
C PRO A 224 10.24 -9.43 17.60
N LEU A 225 9.20 -8.98 16.88
CA LEU A 225 8.72 -7.60 16.92
C LEU A 225 8.09 -7.28 18.29
N GLN A 226 8.18 -6.01 18.70
CA GLN A 226 7.72 -5.53 20.01
C GLN A 226 6.92 -4.23 19.86
N GLY A 227 6.43 -3.69 20.98
CA GLY A 227 5.74 -2.40 21.02
C GLY A 227 4.54 -2.35 20.09
N ALA A 228 4.47 -1.32 19.24
CA ALA A 228 3.35 -1.14 18.30
C ALA A 228 3.29 -2.19 17.18
N TRP A 229 4.34 -3.01 17.01
CA TRP A 229 4.44 -4.05 15.99
C TRP A 229 4.21 -5.48 16.51
N ALA A 230 4.07 -5.66 17.83
CA ALA A 230 3.92 -6.98 18.45
C ALA A 230 2.73 -7.77 17.89
N ASP A 231 1.56 -7.13 17.79
CA ASP A 231 0.31 -7.75 17.29
C ASP A 231 0.09 -7.51 15.78
N ALA A 232 0.99 -6.79 15.11
CA ALA A 232 0.81 -6.33 13.73
C ALA A 232 1.17 -7.38 12.68
N THR A 233 1.70 -8.54 13.09
CA THR A 233 2.16 -9.61 12.21
C THR A 233 1.02 -10.31 11.45
N ALA A 234 -0.21 -10.26 11.96
CA ALA A 234 -1.36 -10.92 11.32
C ALA A 234 -2.06 -10.09 10.23
N THR A 235 -2.03 -8.75 10.28
CA THR A 235 -2.77 -7.92 9.31
C THR A 235 -2.02 -6.63 9.01
N SER A 236 -1.68 -6.38 7.73
CA SER A 236 -0.99 -5.16 7.31
C SER A 236 -1.80 -3.92 7.68
N PRO A 237 -1.18 -2.81 8.14
CA PRO A 237 -1.90 -1.56 8.36
C PRO A 237 -2.32 -0.91 7.03
N LYS A 238 -1.72 -1.30 5.88
CA LYS A 238 -2.04 -0.73 4.58
C LYS A 238 -3.39 -1.21 4.05
N LEU A 239 -4.25 -0.27 3.65
CA LEU A 239 -5.55 -0.54 3.05
C LEU A 239 -5.79 0.34 1.82
N LEU A 240 -6.20 -0.28 0.72
CA LEU A 240 -6.74 0.41 -0.45
C LEU A 240 -8.28 0.44 -0.38
N LEU A 241 -8.89 1.61 -0.47
CA LEU A 241 -10.33 1.80 -0.34
C LEU A 241 -10.92 2.41 -1.61
N PHE A 242 -11.98 1.80 -2.15
CA PHE A 242 -12.69 2.29 -3.34
C PHE A 242 -14.07 2.84 -3.00
N GLY A 243 -14.26 4.14 -3.21
CA GLY A 243 -15.54 4.83 -3.09
C GLY A 243 -16.10 5.27 -4.45
N ARG A 244 -17.38 5.63 -4.48
CA ARG A 244 -18.09 6.05 -5.70
C ARG A 244 -17.88 7.53 -6.01
N PHE A 245 -17.96 8.40 -5.00
CA PHE A 245 -17.95 9.85 -5.20
C PHE A 245 -16.58 10.46 -4.92
N ARG A 246 -16.20 11.52 -5.66
CA ARG A 246 -14.93 12.24 -5.46
C ARG A 246 -14.72 12.78 -4.03
N ALA A 247 -15.80 13.18 -3.34
CA ALA A 247 -15.75 13.62 -1.94
C ALA A 247 -15.51 12.47 -0.94
N THR A 248 -15.80 11.22 -1.32
CA THR A 248 -15.69 10.07 -0.43
C THR A 248 -14.23 9.81 0.00
N PRO A 249 -13.27 9.66 -0.93
CA PRO A 249 -11.86 9.53 -0.56
C PRO A 249 -11.34 10.64 0.34
N GLN A 250 -11.68 11.89 0.00
CA GLN A 250 -11.20 13.07 0.72
C GLN A 250 -11.71 13.09 2.16
N SER A 251 -13.01 12.90 2.36
CA SER A 251 -13.63 12.89 3.69
C SER A 251 -13.13 11.73 4.55
N VAL A 252 -13.10 10.52 4.00
CA VAL A 252 -12.63 9.33 4.72
C VAL A 252 -11.15 9.48 5.13
N ALA A 253 -10.29 9.90 4.21
CA ALA A 253 -8.86 10.08 4.47
C ALA A 253 -8.60 11.16 5.54
N ALA A 254 -9.33 12.27 5.48
CA ALA A 254 -9.23 13.35 6.45
C ALA A 254 -9.68 12.91 7.85
N LEU A 255 -10.81 12.20 7.96
CA LEU A 255 -11.32 11.72 9.24
C LEU A 255 -10.46 10.61 9.85
N ALA A 256 -9.91 9.72 9.02
CA ALA A 256 -8.97 8.69 9.47
C ALA A 256 -7.67 9.31 9.99
N SER A 257 -7.11 10.27 9.25
CA SER A 257 -5.93 11.04 9.67
C SER A 257 -6.18 11.85 10.95
N LEU A 258 -7.34 12.49 11.08
CA LEU A 258 -7.74 13.22 12.28
C LEU A 258 -7.86 12.28 13.49
N SER A 259 -8.36 11.06 13.29
CA SER A 259 -8.47 10.05 14.35
C SER A 259 -7.08 9.61 14.83
N ALA A 260 -6.11 9.46 13.92
CA ALA A 260 -4.71 9.17 14.25
C ALA A 260 -4.08 10.30 15.08
N GLU A 261 -4.27 11.56 14.66
CA GLU A 261 -3.82 12.72 15.43
C GLU A 261 -4.48 12.78 16.82
N ALA A 262 -5.79 12.54 16.90
CA ALA A 262 -6.52 12.56 18.16
C ALA A 262 -5.97 11.53 19.15
N LEU A 263 -5.60 10.34 18.68
CA LEU A 263 -4.97 9.31 19.50
C LEU A 263 -3.57 9.72 19.97
N ALA A 264 -2.76 10.29 19.09
CA ALA A 264 -1.35 10.60 19.37
C ALA A 264 -1.16 11.89 20.17
N ILE A 265 -1.92 12.94 19.86
CA ILE A 265 -1.64 14.32 20.26
C ILE A 265 -2.54 14.80 21.41
N SER A 266 -3.78 14.30 21.52
CA SER A 266 -4.79 14.85 22.43
C SER A 266 -4.59 14.42 23.89
N ARG A 267 -3.71 15.13 24.61
CA ARG A 267 -3.57 15.09 26.09
C ARG A 267 -3.93 16.44 26.73
N GLY A 268 -4.94 17.13 26.19
CA GLY A 268 -5.42 18.43 26.69
C GLY A 268 -4.72 19.66 26.12
N ASP A 269 -3.63 19.47 25.37
CA ASP A 269 -2.96 20.52 24.59
C ASP A 269 -3.78 20.88 23.34
N ASP A 270 -3.65 22.14 22.88
CA ASP A 270 -4.12 22.55 21.56
C ASP A 270 -3.39 21.77 20.47
N ALA A 271 -4.14 20.99 19.68
CA ALA A 271 -3.62 20.17 18.60
C ALA A 271 -2.86 21.01 17.55
N SER A 272 -3.28 22.25 17.30
CA SER A 272 -2.59 23.17 16.40
C SER A 272 -1.15 23.47 16.88
N ALA A 273 -1.01 23.78 18.17
CA ALA A 273 0.29 24.04 18.78
C ALA A 273 1.16 22.78 18.75
N ALA A 274 0.59 21.62 19.08
CA ALA A 274 1.33 20.36 19.09
C ALA A 274 1.81 19.94 17.68
N ARG A 275 1.01 20.14 16.63
CA ARG A 275 1.41 19.91 15.22
C ARG A 275 2.63 20.76 14.81
N ARG A 276 2.81 21.94 15.39
CA ARG A 276 3.94 22.85 15.10
C ARG A 276 5.22 22.52 15.91
N ARG A 277 5.13 21.65 16.92
CA ARG A 277 6.25 21.25 17.80
C ARG A 277 7.17 20.20 17.16
N ARG A 278 7.75 20.53 16.00
CA ARG A 278 8.84 19.78 15.36
C ARG A 278 10.08 19.78 16.26
N ARG A 279 10.67 18.60 16.54
CA ARG A 279 11.78 18.38 17.48
C ARG A 279 13.11 18.09 16.79
N PHE A 280 13.11 17.76 15.51
CA PHE A 280 14.30 17.44 14.73
C PHE A 280 14.62 18.51 13.68
N ARG A 281 14.31 19.79 13.93
CA ARG A 281 14.57 20.90 12.99
C ARG A 281 16.04 20.96 12.56
N GLY A 282 16.33 20.96 11.26
CA GLY A 282 17.69 20.82 10.72
C GLY A 282 18.73 21.78 11.32
N ARG A 283 18.56 23.10 11.16
CA ARG A 283 19.54 24.11 11.62
C ARG A 283 19.70 24.19 13.15
N THR A 284 18.71 23.77 13.92
CA THR A 284 18.73 23.82 15.40
C THR A 284 18.69 22.42 16.01
N ALA A 285 19.01 21.40 15.23
CA ALA A 285 19.01 20.02 15.69
C ALA A 285 20.13 19.86 16.73
N GLN A 286 19.84 19.13 17.79
CA GLN A 286 20.83 18.82 18.81
C GLN A 286 21.76 17.71 18.29
N MET A 287 23.00 17.65 18.81
CA MET A 287 23.97 16.61 18.42
C MET A 287 23.45 15.15 18.53
N PRO A 288 22.57 14.78 19.48
CA PRO A 288 21.93 13.46 19.46
C PRO A 288 21.10 13.19 18.21
N VAL A 289 20.39 14.19 17.66
CA VAL A 289 19.62 14.08 16.42
C VAL A 289 20.57 13.99 15.22
N PHE A 290 21.63 14.80 15.20
CA PHE A 290 22.68 14.69 14.17
C PHE A 290 23.26 13.29 14.10
N ALA A 291 23.70 12.74 15.24
CA ALA A 291 24.23 11.39 15.31
C ALA A 291 23.20 10.34 14.89
N LEU A 292 21.93 10.49 15.31
CA LEU A 292 20.85 9.55 14.99
C LEU A 292 20.66 9.39 13.47
N PHE A 293 20.79 10.49 12.72
CA PHE A 293 20.63 10.52 11.26
C PHE A 293 21.96 10.58 10.49
N HIS A 294 23.09 10.34 11.15
CA HIS A 294 24.38 10.21 10.50
C HIS A 294 24.59 8.75 10.05
N PRO A 295 24.70 8.47 8.73
CA PRO A 295 25.03 7.14 8.24
C PRO A 295 26.52 6.86 8.46
N SER A 296 26.89 6.55 9.70
CA SER A 296 28.27 6.33 10.13
C SER A 296 28.94 5.22 9.29
N PRO A 297 30.02 5.53 8.53
CA PRO A 297 30.76 4.53 7.76
C PRO A 297 31.31 3.43 8.67
N PHE A 298 31.79 3.79 9.86
CA PHE A 298 32.30 2.84 10.85
C PHE A 298 31.26 1.80 11.25
N LEU A 299 30.08 2.24 11.68
CA LEU A 299 29.02 1.32 12.13
C LEU A 299 28.44 0.51 10.99
N MET A 300 28.35 1.07 9.78
CA MET A 300 27.85 0.37 8.61
C MET A 300 28.80 -0.76 8.17
N GLU A 301 30.11 -0.52 8.15
CA GLU A 301 31.10 -1.47 7.64
C GLU A 301 31.45 -2.58 8.65
N ASN A 302 31.39 -2.27 9.96
CA ASN A 302 31.88 -3.15 11.02
C ASN A 302 30.79 -3.85 11.82
N VAL A 303 29.51 -3.55 11.60
CA VAL A 303 28.39 -4.20 12.30
C VAL A 303 27.46 -4.86 11.31
N ASP A 304 27.23 -6.16 11.50
CA ASP A 304 26.18 -6.91 10.84
C ASP A 304 25.28 -7.60 11.88
N PRO A 305 24.02 -7.16 12.06
CA PRO A 305 23.08 -7.82 12.97
C PRO A 305 22.72 -9.25 12.54
N LEU A 306 22.93 -9.61 11.27
CA LEU A 306 22.63 -10.94 10.72
C LEU A 306 23.79 -11.93 10.86
N ALA A 307 24.95 -11.52 11.40
CA ALA A 307 26.09 -12.43 11.62
C ALA A 307 25.79 -13.55 12.64
N SER A 308 24.69 -13.47 13.37
CA SER A 308 24.23 -14.52 14.28
C SER A 308 22.69 -14.58 14.22
N PRO A 309 22.12 -15.17 13.15
CA PRO A 309 20.67 -15.17 12.93
C PRO A 309 19.96 -16.11 13.93
N GLY A 310 18.72 -15.80 14.29
CA GLY A 310 17.85 -16.71 15.04
C GLY A 310 18.07 -16.79 16.57
N ILE A 311 18.92 -15.95 17.16
CA ILE A 311 19.24 -15.96 18.61
C ILE A 311 18.54 -14.87 19.44
N GLY A 312 17.54 -14.19 18.86
CA GLY A 312 16.78 -13.09 19.49
C GLY A 312 17.58 -11.78 19.66
N LEU A 313 16.90 -10.70 20.04
CA LEU A 313 17.49 -9.35 20.09
C LEU A 313 18.69 -9.23 21.06
N GLU A 314 18.61 -9.85 22.24
CA GLU A 314 19.73 -9.85 23.20
C GLU A 314 20.95 -10.62 22.68
N GLY A 315 20.72 -11.72 21.96
CA GLY A 315 21.79 -12.47 21.30
C GLY A 315 22.46 -11.64 20.20
N ILE A 316 21.66 -10.94 19.38
CA ILE A 316 22.15 -10.03 18.35
C ILE A 316 22.97 -8.90 18.97
N LEU A 317 22.48 -8.24 20.03
CA LEU A 317 23.24 -7.20 20.74
C LEU A 317 24.58 -7.70 21.28
N ARG A 318 24.64 -8.93 21.81
CA ARG A 318 25.90 -9.56 22.24
C ARG A 318 26.83 -9.85 21.06
N SER A 319 26.30 -10.22 19.89
CA SER A 319 27.08 -10.41 18.67
C SER A 319 27.64 -9.07 18.17
N VAL A 320 26.78 -8.05 18.02
CA VAL A 320 27.16 -6.70 17.61
C VAL A 320 28.21 -6.10 18.54
N ARG A 321 28.06 -6.28 19.86
CA ARG A 321 29.06 -5.83 20.84
C ARG A 321 30.43 -6.48 20.62
N ARG A 322 30.49 -7.77 20.27
CA ARG A 322 31.74 -8.48 19.96
C ARG A 322 32.38 -7.93 18.69
N GLN A 323 31.58 -7.77 17.63
CA GLN A 323 32.04 -7.17 16.37
C GLN A 323 32.65 -5.78 16.58
N LEU A 324 31.99 -4.93 17.38
CA LEU A 324 32.51 -3.60 17.72
C LEU A 324 33.77 -3.64 18.59
N LEU A 325 33.87 -4.60 19.52
CA LEU A 325 35.07 -4.75 20.34
C LEU A 325 36.28 -5.10 19.48
N ASP A 326 36.10 -5.96 18.48
CA ASP A 326 37.14 -6.31 17.52
C ASP A 326 37.48 -5.13 16.61
N ALA A 327 36.48 -4.40 16.10
CA ALA A 327 36.68 -3.25 15.21
C ALA A 327 37.33 -2.03 15.87
N ILE A 328 37.16 -1.86 17.19
CA ILE A 328 37.74 -0.73 17.95
C ILE A 328 39.14 -1.07 18.49
N LYS A 329 39.57 -2.34 18.37
CA LYS A 329 40.89 -2.78 18.81
C LYS A 329 41.99 -1.95 18.13
N GLY A 330 42.83 -1.30 18.92
CA GLY A 330 43.89 -0.41 18.41
C GLY A 330 43.42 1.02 18.05
N VAL A 331 42.12 1.29 18.08
CA VAL A 331 41.55 2.64 17.86
C VAL A 331 41.36 3.36 19.19
N LEU A 332 40.61 2.75 20.12
CA LEU A 332 40.35 3.30 21.46
C LEU A 332 40.35 2.19 22.51
N PRO A 333 41.15 2.29 23.59
CA PRO A 333 41.14 1.30 24.65
C PRO A 333 39.82 1.30 25.44
N ILE A 334 39.39 0.11 25.86
CA ILE A 334 38.23 -0.06 26.73
C ILE A 334 38.72 -0.09 28.18
N ARG A 335 38.26 0.86 29.00
CA ARG A 335 38.68 0.99 30.41
C ARG A 335 37.48 1.00 31.35
N ARG A 336 37.55 0.27 32.46
CA ARG A 336 36.54 0.36 33.53
C ARG A 336 36.67 1.71 34.23
N ALA A 337 35.61 2.54 34.14
CA ALA A 337 35.57 3.86 34.77
C ALA A 337 35.56 3.76 36.32
N LYS A 338 36.29 4.67 37.00
CA LYS A 338 36.29 4.80 38.48
C LYS A 338 34.93 5.31 38.98
N LYS A 339 34.59 5.09 40.26
CA LYS A 339 33.26 5.42 40.85
C LYS A 339 32.82 6.88 40.60
N LYS A 340 33.73 7.85 40.67
CA LYS A 340 33.48 9.28 40.37
C LYS A 340 33.30 9.59 38.86
N GLU A 341 33.83 8.74 37.98
CA GLU A 341 33.74 8.90 36.51
C GLU A 341 32.47 8.23 35.94
N ARG A 342 31.90 7.24 36.65
CA ARG A 342 30.69 6.49 36.24
C ARG A 342 29.43 7.35 36.10
N THR A 343 29.36 8.51 36.73
CA THR A 343 28.22 9.44 36.63
C THR A 343 28.27 10.32 35.38
N ARG A 344 29.37 10.31 34.62
CA ARG A 344 29.58 11.10 33.39
C ARG A 344 29.58 10.21 32.14
N ASN A 345 28.53 9.43 31.93
CA ASN A 345 28.37 8.74 30.64
C ASN A 345 28.37 9.79 29.52
N ARG A 346 29.32 9.67 28.59
CA ARG A 346 29.42 10.64 27.50
C ARG A 346 28.35 10.35 26.45
N PRO A 347 27.78 11.39 25.83
CA PRO A 347 26.86 11.21 24.71
C PRO A 347 27.48 10.38 23.58
N ILE A 348 26.66 9.54 22.93
CA ILE A 348 27.12 8.59 21.91
C ILE A 348 27.80 9.27 20.72
N TRP A 349 27.36 10.48 20.36
CA TRP A 349 27.94 11.25 19.26
C TRP A 349 29.42 11.60 19.51
N ILE A 350 29.83 11.82 20.77
CA ILE A 350 31.24 12.09 21.11
C ILE A 350 32.08 10.84 20.91
N VAL A 351 31.54 9.68 21.30
CA VAL A 351 32.20 8.38 21.12
C VAL A 351 32.40 8.09 19.63
N LEU A 352 31.35 8.24 18.83
CA LEU A 352 31.39 8.05 17.38
C LEU A 352 32.37 9.00 16.70
N ALA A 353 32.29 10.30 16.98
CA ALA A 353 33.20 11.30 16.42
C ALA A 353 34.67 10.96 16.70
N ASN A 354 34.97 10.44 17.90
CA ASN A 354 36.33 10.05 18.28
C ASN A 354 36.83 8.77 17.62
N ILE A 355 35.94 7.82 17.34
CA ILE A 355 36.29 6.61 16.58
C ILE A 355 36.58 7.01 15.13
N GLU A 356 35.65 7.74 14.51
CA GLU A 356 35.75 8.11 13.10
C GLU A 356 36.95 9.04 12.82
N ARG A 357 37.23 10.02 13.69
CA ARG A 357 38.39 10.91 13.54
C ARG A 357 39.73 10.16 13.58
N ARG A 358 39.79 9.02 14.30
CA ARG A 358 41.01 8.21 14.39
C ARG A 358 41.19 7.31 13.17
N LEU A 359 40.09 6.78 12.64
CA LEU A 359 40.08 5.93 11.45
C LEU A 359 40.28 6.75 10.17
N TRP A 360 39.65 7.93 10.07
CA TRP A 360 39.66 8.82 8.91
C TRP A 360 40.14 10.23 9.30
N LYS A 361 41.45 10.37 9.49
CA LYS A 361 42.11 11.63 9.92
C LYS A 361 41.94 12.78 8.91
N ASP A 362 41.69 12.45 7.66
CA ASP A 362 41.42 13.38 6.54
C ASP A 362 40.00 13.97 6.56
N GLY A 363 39.16 13.54 7.52
CA GLY A 363 37.76 13.96 7.60
C GLY A 363 36.84 13.24 6.60
N SER A 364 37.29 12.15 5.97
CA SER A 364 36.49 11.39 5.00
C SER A 364 35.16 10.87 5.56
N ALA A 365 35.06 10.63 6.87
CA ALA A 365 33.83 10.20 7.54
C ALA A 365 32.70 11.25 7.44
N THR A 366 33.05 12.53 7.49
CA THR A 366 32.08 13.64 7.38
C THR A 366 32.08 14.33 6.03
N ALA A 367 33.00 13.97 5.12
CA ALA A 367 33.08 14.53 3.78
C ALA A 367 31.78 14.40 2.97
N ALA A 368 31.00 13.35 3.22
CA ALA A 368 29.70 13.12 2.59
C ALA A 368 28.63 14.17 2.97
N TRP A 369 28.85 14.95 4.03
CA TRP A 369 27.98 16.07 4.41
C TRP A 369 28.24 17.35 3.62
N ARG A 370 29.33 17.41 2.83
CA ARG A 370 29.63 18.56 1.97
C ARG A 370 28.48 18.71 0.95
N GLY A 371 27.65 19.72 1.14
CA GLY A 371 26.44 19.97 0.34
C GLY A 371 25.13 20.02 1.14
N VAL A 372 25.12 19.61 2.41
CA VAL A 372 23.99 19.80 3.32
C VAL A 372 24.24 21.01 4.20
N VAL A 373 23.85 22.20 3.71
CA VAL A 373 24.15 23.50 4.35
C VAL A 373 23.67 23.57 5.80
N GLU A 374 22.52 22.97 6.11
CA GLU A 374 21.93 22.96 7.45
C GLU A 374 22.80 22.23 8.49
N ALA A 375 23.74 21.39 8.05
CA ALA A 375 24.55 20.57 8.94
C ALA A 375 25.79 21.30 9.50
N GLY A 376 26.17 22.45 8.96
CA GLY A 376 27.42 23.17 9.28
C GLY A 376 27.75 23.26 10.78
N PRO A 377 26.88 23.84 11.63
CA PRO A 377 27.15 23.97 13.05
C PRO A 377 27.37 22.64 13.80
N MET A 378 26.70 21.57 13.36
CA MET A 378 26.85 20.24 13.95
C MET A 378 28.12 19.55 13.47
N LEU A 379 28.55 19.80 12.23
CA LEU A 379 29.84 19.35 11.71
C LEU A 379 31.00 20.01 12.45
N ASP A 380 30.90 21.30 12.76
CA ASP A 380 31.91 22.01 13.55
C ASP A 380 32.01 21.41 14.96
N GLN A 381 30.86 21.15 15.61
CA GLN A 381 30.81 20.48 16.91
C GLN A 381 31.34 19.03 16.85
N TRP A 382 31.09 18.31 15.76
CA TRP A 382 31.61 16.96 15.54
C TRP A 382 33.14 16.96 15.40
N ALA A 383 33.68 17.89 14.61
CA ALA A 383 35.12 18.04 14.39
C ALA A 383 35.86 18.44 15.67
N THR A 384 35.24 19.32 16.47
CA THR A 384 35.77 19.83 17.74
C THR A 384 35.40 18.99 18.97
N ALA A 385 34.82 17.79 18.75
CA ALA A 385 34.42 16.90 19.84
C ALA A 385 35.59 16.61 20.81
N PRO A 386 35.35 16.64 22.14
CA PRO A 386 36.38 16.39 23.14
C PRO A 386 37.12 15.08 22.87
N LEU A 387 38.46 15.13 22.88
CA LEU A 387 39.30 13.96 22.65
C LEU A 387 39.08 12.93 23.76
N LEU A 388 38.75 11.69 23.37
CA LEU A 388 38.64 10.58 24.30
C LEU A 388 39.91 9.74 24.27
N GLU A 389 40.49 9.43 25.41
CA GLU A 389 41.60 8.46 25.51
C GLU A 389 41.12 7.02 25.64
N TRP A 390 39.88 6.81 26.09
CA TRP A 390 39.30 5.51 26.37
C TRP A 390 37.77 5.57 26.38
N ILE A 391 37.13 4.41 26.18
CA ILE A 391 35.67 4.22 26.32
C ILE A 391 35.36 3.21 27.42
N SER A 392 34.24 3.40 28.11
CA SER A 392 33.78 2.48 29.15
C SER A 392 33.07 1.27 28.55
N PRO A 393 32.99 0.13 29.28
CA PRO A 393 32.16 -1.00 28.87
C PRO A 393 30.68 -0.66 28.68
N ARG A 394 30.18 0.36 29.40
CA ARG A 394 28.80 0.86 29.26
C ARG A 394 28.64 1.65 27.97
N GLU A 395 29.57 2.54 27.63
CA GLU A 395 29.56 3.27 26.35
C GLU A 395 29.69 2.33 25.15
N LEU A 396 30.48 1.25 25.26
CA LEU A 396 30.51 0.20 24.24
C LEU A 396 29.15 -0.50 24.10
N GLN A 397 28.46 -0.76 25.21
CA GLN A 397 27.12 -1.34 25.18
C GLN A 397 26.10 -0.40 24.53
N GLU A 398 26.16 0.89 24.86
CA GLU A 398 25.31 1.88 24.19
C GLU A 398 25.65 2.06 22.71
N LEU A 399 26.92 1.95 22.33
CA LEU A 399 27.34 1.95 20.92
C LEU A 399 26.80 0.73 20.17
N ALA A 400 26.82 -0.45 20.79
CA ALA A 400 26.21 -1.65 20.21
C ALA A 400 24.70 -1.49 20.02
N ALA A 401 23.99 -0.97 21.03
CA ALA A 401 22.57 -0.67 20.92
C ALA A 401 22.30 0.40 19.85
N PHE A 402 23.12 1.45 19.79
CA PHE A 402 23.02 2.52 18.80
C PHE A 402 23.23 2.01 17.36
N ALA A 403 24.18 1.08 17.16
CA ALA A 403 24.50 0.52 15.87
C ALA A 403 23.31 -0.14 15.16
N ILE A 404 22.36 -0.69 15.93
CA ILE A 404 21.14 -1.32 15.39
C ILE A 404 19.85 -0.53 15.67
N SER A 405 19.94 0.61 16.37
CA SER A 405 18.79 1.50 16.66
C SER A 405 18.83 2.84 15.92
N SER A 406 19.90 3.14 15.19
CA SER A 406 19.97 4.34 14.33
C SER A 406 19.23 4.09 13.00
N PRO A 407 18.25 4.94 12.63
CA PRO A 407 17.60 4.87 11.32
C PRO A 407 18.57 5.02 10.16
N ALA A 408 19.56 5.92 10.27
CA ALA A 408 20.52 6.16 9.20
C ALA A 408 21.47 4.98 8.99
N VAL A 409 21.98 4.38 10.08
CA VAL A 409 22.84 3.21 9.97
C VAL A 409 22.06 1.99 9.47
N ALA A 410 20.82 1.80 9.93
CA ALA A 410 19.93 0.75 9.41
C ALA A 410 19.68 0.93 7.90
N CYS A 411 19.32 2.13 7.45
CA CYS A 411 19.12 2.43 6.04
C CYS A 411 20.38 2.21 5.19
N ALA A 412 21.53 2.66 5.68
CA ALA A 412 22.81 2.50 5.01
C ALA A 412 23.18 1.01 4.80
N ARG A 413 23.03 0.19 5.84
CA ARG A 413 23.30 -1.25 5.76
C ARG A 413 22.31 -1.98 4.86
N ALA A 414 21.01 -1.70 5.00
CA ALA A 414 19.98 -2.28 4.15
C ALA A 414 20.29 -2.00 2.67
N LEU A 415 20.54 -0.73 2.32
CA LEU A 415 20.93 -0.36 0.95
C LEU A 415 22.19 -1.09 0.48
N ARG A 416 23.23 -1.14 1.32
CA ARG A 416 24.52 -1.77 0.98
C ARG A 416 24.38 -3.24 0.58
N ARG A 417 23.44 -4.00 1.16
CA ARG A 417 23.21 -5.43 0.87
C ARG A 417 22.67 -5.69 -0.54
N HIS A 418 22.09 -4.68 -1.18
CA HIS A 418 21.53 -4.77 -2.52
C HIS A 418 22.46 -4.29 -3.63
N LEU A 419 23.63 -3.73 -3.26
CA LEU A 419 24.62 -3.22 -4.20
C LEU A 419 25.75 -4.22 -4.41
N GLU A 420 26.16 -4.38 -5.67
CA GLU A 420 27.30 -5.22 -6.04
C GLU A 420 28.63 -4.56 -5.61
N THR A 421 28.74 -3.25 -5.80
CA THR A 421 29.93 -2.47 -5.47
C THR A 421 29.78 -1.72 -4.15
N PRO A 422 30.90 -1.38 -3.47
CA PRO A 422 30.88 -0.48 -2.32
C PRO A 422 30.41 0.93 -2.71
N PHE A 423 29.89 1.68 -1.74
CA PHE A 423 29.48 3.07 -1.96
C PHE A 423 30.63 3.94 -2.46
N THR A 424 30.41 4.61 -3.58
CA THR A 424 31.26 5.69 -4.06
C THR A 424 31.11 6.92 -3.16
N PRO A 425 32.01 7.91 -3.23
CA PRO A 425 31.84 9.18 -2.53
C PRO A 425 30.54 9.91 -2.87
N ALA A 426 30.06 9.80 -4.11
CA ALA A 426 28.79 10.37 -4.55
C ALA A 426 27.60 9.67 -3.88
N ASP A 427 27.58 8.33 -3.85
CA ASP A 427 26.52 7.57 -3.19
C ASP A 427 26.44 7.90 -1.70
N ARG A 428 27.60 8.11 -1.04
CA ARG A 428 27.64 8.52 0.37
C ARG A 428 27.01 9.90 0.59
N GLN A 429 27.20 10.85 -0.33
CA GLN A 429 26.56 12.16 -0.26
C GLN A 429 25.03 12.06 -0.43
N GLU A 430 24.58 11.25 -1.38
CA GLU A 430 23.15 11.01 -1.60
C GLU A 430 22.51 10.29 -0.42
N LEU A 431 23.20 9.32 0.18
CA LEU A 431 22.76 8.61 1.39
C LEU A 431 22.62 9.57 2.58
N VAL A 432 23.59 10.49 2.76
CA VAL A 432 23.49 11.55 3.78
C VAL A 432 22.27 12.43 3.52
N ARG A 433 22.02 12.83 2.26
CA ARG A 433 20.81 13.61 1.90
C ARG A 433 19.54 12.83 2.21
N LEU A 434 19.46 11.54 1.88
CA LEU A 434 18.32 10.68 2.21
C LEU A 434 18.06 10.63 3.72
N CYS A 435 19.10 10.37 4.50
CA CYS A 435 18.98 10.28 5.95
C CYS A 435 18.57 11.62 6.58
N TRP A 436 19.17 12.72 6.12
CA TRP A 436 18.98 14.04 6.73
C TRP A 436 17.74 14.78 6.25
N THR A 437 17.35 14.63 5.00
CA THR A 437 16.23 15.38 4.41
C THR A 437 15.00 14.53 4.15
N GLY A 438 15.15 13.21 4.03
CA GLY A 438 14.07 12.22 4.00
C GLY A 438 13.74 11.71 5.40
N LEU A 439 14.53 10.74 5.89
CA LEU A 439 14.23 10.02 7.14
C LEU A 439 14.06 10.95 8.35
N ARG A 440 14.96 11.92 8.57
CA ARG A 440 14.83 12.87 9.68
C ARG A 440 13.52 13.65 9.61
N THR A 441 13.17 14.17 8.43
CA THR A 441 11.96 14.96 8.23
C THR A 441 10.71 14.12 8.45
N TYR A 442 10.71 12.88 7.93
CA TYR A 442 9.64 11.91 8.12
C TYR A 442 9.44 11.59 9.60
N PHE A 443 10.50 11.22 10.31
CA PHE A 443 10.45 10.91 11.74
C PHE A 443 10.21 12.12 12.64
N ASP A 444 10.32 13.34 12.13
CA ASP A 444 9.96 14.56 12.85
C ASP A 444 8.45 14.79 12.90
N GLU A 445 7.61 13.85 12.43
CA GLU A 445 6.16 13.93 12.61
C GLU A 445 5.77 13.79 14.09
N PRO A 446 5.11 14.81 14.68
CA PRO A 446 4.77 14.81 16.10
C PRO A 446 4.00 13.58 16.54
N VAL A 447 3.15 13.02 15.67
CA VAL A 447 2.35 11.82 15.99
C VAL A 447 3.19 10.62 16.42
N PHE A 448 4.45 10.50 15.97
CA PHE A 448 5.32 9.36 16.26
C PHE A 448 5.89 9.39 17.68
N TYR A 449 6.08 10.58 18.25
CA TYR A 449 6.70 10.75 19.57
C TYR A 449 5.85 11.57 20.56
N ALA A 450 4.67 12.05 20.18
CA ALA A 450 3.79 12.83 21.05
C ALA A 450 3.38 12.08 22.33
N ARG A 451 3.32 10.74 22.27
CA ARG A 451 3.02 9.89 23.45
C ARG A 451 4.25 9.27 24.09
N ALA A 452 5.46 9.72 23.75
CA ALA A 452 6.68 9.25 24.38
C ALA A 452 6.58 9.32 25.92
N PRO A 453 7.14 8.35 26.67
CA PRO A 453 7.30 8.42 28.11
C PRO A 453 7.98 9.73 28.54
N ARG A 454 7.55 10.34 29.65
CA ARG A 454 8.07 11.65 30.11
C ARG A 454 9.59 11.74 30.28
N LYS A 455 10.26 10.61 30.51
CA LYS A 455 11.72 10.51 30.70
C LYS A 455 12.49 10.17 29.42
N GLU A 456 11.79 9.93 28.31
CA GLU A 456 12.37 9.53 27.03
C GLU A 456 12.43 10.74 26.09
N SER A 457 13.58 11.01 25.48
CA SER A 457 13.65 12.04 24.45
C SER A 457 12.97 11.57 23.17
N PRO A 458 12.54 12.47 22.26
CA PRO A 458 12.03 12.07 20.96
C PRO A 458 13.03 11.21 20.17
N ALA A 459 14.34 11.48 20.29
CA ALA A 459 15.38 10.69 19.65
C ALA A 459 15.46 9.26 20.22
N ASP A 460 15.33 9.10 21.54
CA ASP A 460 15.29 7.78 22.18
C ASP A 460 14.03 7.01 21.77
N THR A 461 12.90 7.70 21.64
CA THR A 461 11.64 7.09 21.16
C THR A 461 11.81 6.50 19.76
N ILE A 462 12.41 7.26 18.83
CA ILE A 462 12.70 6.75 17.49
C ILE A 462 13.66 5.56 17.53
N ARG A 463 14.73 5.62 18.34
CA ARG A 463 15.67 4.50 18.51
C ARG A 463 14.97 3.23 18.99
N ARG A 464 14.09 3.36 19.98
CA ARG A 464 13.31 2.24 20.51
C ARG A 464 12.39 1.68 19.42
N MET A 465 11.70 2.54 18.67
CA MET A 465 10.86 2.12 17.55
C MET A 465 11.64 1.37 16.48
N VAL A 466 12.85 1.80 16.12
CA VAL A 466 13.72 1.12 15.14
C VAL A 466 14.00 -0.33 15.56
N LEU A 467 14.23 -0.56 16.86
CA LEU A 467 14.43 -1.89 17.42
C LEU A 467 13.12 -2.68 17.46
N GLU A 468 12.06 -2.11 18.06
CA GLU A 468 10.77 -2.78 18.23
C GLU A 468 10.13 -3.20 16.89
N GLY A 469 10.24 -2.37 15.87
CA GLY A 469 9.67 -2.59 14.54
C GLY A 469 10.65 -3.13 13.50
N CYS A 470 11.89 -3.47 13.88
CA CYS A 470 12.94 -4.01 13.01
C CYS A 470 13.08 -3.24 11.68
N LEU A 471 13.25 -1.91 11.75
CA LEU A 471 13.26 -1.02 10.56
C LEU A 471 14.24 -1.48 9.48
N GLU A 472 15.40 -1.99 9.88
CA GLU A 472 16.42 -2.47 8.94
C GLU A 472 15.90 -3.60 8.04
N SER A 473 15.11 -4.53 8.59
CA SER A 473 14.48 -5.60 7.81
C SER A 473 13.43 -5.04 6.85
N ALA A 474 12.62 -4.06 7.28
CA ALA A 474 11.62 -3.43 6.40
C ALA A 474 12.26 -2.66 5.22
N LEU A 475 13.41 -2.04 5.46
CA LEU A 475 14.19 -1.37 4.41
C LEU A 475 14.86 -2.38 3.47
N ASP A 476 15.44 -3.46 4.00
CA ASP A 476 16.04 -4.54 3.21
C ASP A 476 14.99 -5.18 2.27
N GLU A 477 13.80 -5.45 2.80
CA GLU A 477 12.65 -5.93 2.07
C GLU A 477 12.20 -4.96 0.95
N HIS A 478 12.18 -3.66 1.24
CA HIS A 478 11.83 -2.64 0.25
C HIS A 478 12.86 -2.54 -0.87
N PHE A 479 14.15 -2.52 -0.53
CA PHE A 479 15.22 -2.46 -1.53
C PHE A 479 15.27 -3.74 -2.37
N TRP A 480 15.05 -4.92 -1.79
CA TRP A 480 14.89 -6.16 -2.55
C TRP A 480 13.80 -6.02 -3.62
N MET A 481 12.60 -5.56 -3.25
CA MET A 481 11.51 -5.35 -4.20
C MET A 481 11.89 -4.39 -5.34
N LYS A 482 12.56 -3.28 -5.03
CA LYS A 482 13.00 -2.31 -6.04
C LYS A 482 14.05 -2.89 -6.99
N THR A 483 14.95 -3.74 -6.48
CA THR A 483 15.90 -4.46 -7.35
C THR A 483 15.23 -5.44 -8.31
N ARG A 484 14.10 -6.05 -7.94
CA ARG A 484 13.32 -6.91 -8.85
C ARG A 484 12.59 -6.11 -9.92
N SER A 485 12.28 -4.84 -9.67
CA SER A 485 11.73 -3.91 -10.66
C SER A 485 12.78 -3.31 -11.62
N GLY A 486 14.03 -3.79 -11.59
CA GLY A 486 15.10 -3.36 -12.50
C GLY A 486 15.99 -2.22 -12.00
N GLN A 487 15.77 -1.71 -10.78
CA GLN A 487 16.64 -0.68 -10.18
C GLN A 487 17.85 -1.34 -9.50
N SER A 488 19.07 -1.14 -10.02
CA SER A 488 20.28 -1.75 -9.46
C SER A 488 21.31 -0.75 -8.93
N SER A 489 21.19 0.54 -9.26
CA SER A 489 22.13 1.57 -8.82
C SER A 489 21.75 2.14 -7.45
N ALA A 490 22.77 2.52 -6.67
CA ALA A 490 22.56 3.16 -5.37
C ALA A 490 21.75 4.44 -5.49
N SER A 491 22.09 5.29 -6.48
CA SER A 491 21.40 6.56 -6.71
C SER A 491 19.92 6.39 -7.02
N ALA A 492 19.53 5.41 -7.86
CA ALA A 492 18.13 5.14 -8.16
C ALA A 492 17.35 4.71 -6.91
N LEU A 493 17.89 3.75 -6.15
CA LEU A 493 17.28 3.26 -4.91
C LEU A 493 17.18 4.37 -3.84
N ILE A 494 18.19 5.24 -3.75
CA ILE A 494 18.19 6.38 -2.83
C ILE A 494 17.14 7.41 -3.23
N SER A 495 17.09 7.79 -4.51
CA SER A 495 16.12 8.78 -5.01
C SER A 495 14.69 8.30 -4.81
N ASP A 496 14.41 7.05 -5.19
CA ASP A 496 13.08 6.44 -5.06
C ASP A 496 12.56 6.49 -3.62
N LEU A 497 13.38 6.09 -2.65
CA LEU A 497 13.01 6.16 -1.24
C LEU A 497 12.93 7.61 -0.72
N LEU A 498 13.81 8.50 -1.18
CA LEU A 498 13.79 9.91 -0.78
C LEU A 498 12.50 10.61 -1.22
N ASP A 499 12.08 10.39 -2.46
CA ASP A 499 10.88 10.99 -3.04
C ASP A 499 9.62 10.49 -2.32
N ALA A 500 9.55 9.18 -2.03
CA ALA A 500 8.48 8.61 -1.23
C ALA A 500 8.38 9.20 0.19
N LEU A 501 9.51 9.38 0.88
CA LEU A 501 9.55 9.94 2.25
C LEU A 501 9.18 11.43 2.30
N ARG A 502 9.28 12.14 1.18
CA ARG A 502 8.97 13.58 1.05
C ARG A 502 7.53 13.86 0.66
N LEU A 503 6.68 12.84 0.59
CA LEU A 503 5.28 12.99 0.19
C LEU A 503 4.57 14.09 0.99
N ASN A 504 4.13 15.14 0.28
CA ASN A 504 3.23 16.14 0.82
C ASN A 504 1.78 15.75 0.51
N ALA A 505 1.22 14.87 1.34
CA ALA A 505 -0.12 14.31 1.15
C ALA A 505 -1.29 15.33 1.24
N GLY A 506 -1.01 16.59 1.61
CA GLY A 506 -1.96 17.69 1.56
C GLY A 506 -3.00 17.69 2.69
N ALA A 507 -4.15 18.30 2.43
CA ALA A 507 -5.24 18.47 3.38
C ALA A 507 -6.58 18.56 2.65
N PHE A 508 -7.65 18.19 3.33
CA PHE A 508 -9.02 18.37 2.87
C PHE A 508 -9.71 19.47 3.70
N THR A 509 -10.58 20.24 3.06
CA THR A 509 -11.29 21.34 3.70
C THR A 509 -12.78 21.05 3.76
N PHE A 510 -13.26 20.71 4.95
CA PHE A 510 -14.70 20.62 5.22
C PHE A 510 -15.31 22.02 5.22
N ARG A 511 -16.55 22.15 4.77
CA ARG A 511 -17.32 23.39 4.84
C ARG A 511 -17.89 23.58 6.24
N SER A 512 -18.00 24.83 6.66
CA SER A 512 -18.70 25.19 7.89
C SER A 512 -20.21 24.95 7.74
N LEU A 513 -20.86 24.59 8.85
CA LEU A 513 -22.31 24.43 8.92
C LEU A 513 -22.81 25.18 10.17
N PRO A 514 -23.51 26.33 10.04
CA PRO A 514 -23.97 26.93 8.80
C PRO A 514 -22.80 27.49 7.97
N ASN A 515 -22.99 27.66 6.66
CA ASN A 515 -21.90 28.06 5.77
C ASN A 515 -21.45 29.50 6.05
N THR A 516 -20.29 29.66 6.67
CA THR A 516 -19.65 30.96 6.98
C THR A 516 -18.56 31.34 5.97
N GLN A 517 -18.46 30.64 4.84
CA GLN A 517 -17.35 30.68 3.87
C GLN A 517 -15.97 30.30 4.41
N GLN A 518 -15.76 30.27 5.73
CA GLN A 518 -14.54 29.74 6.34
C GLN A 518 -14.52 28.21 6.29
N GLY A 519 -13.48 27.67 5.68
CA GLY A 519 -13.22 26.23 5.62
C GLY A 519 -12.58 25.66 6.90
N LEU A 520 -12.85 24.39 7.16
CA LEU A 520 -12.32 23.59 8.27
C LEU A 520 -11.27 22.62 7.70
N ARG A 521 -10.01 23.05 7.69
CA ARG A 521 -8.90 22.31 7.08
C ARG A 521 -8.42 21.17 7.97
N VAL A 522 -8.36 19.96 7.43
CA VAL A 522 -7.92 18.73 8.09
C VAL A 522 -6.82 18.08 7.25
N ARG A 523 -5.68 17.73 7.87
CA ARG A 523 -4.53 17.14 7.19
C ARG A 523 -4.82 15.69 6.77
N CYS A 524 -4.38 15.32 5.57
CA CYS A 524 -4.36 13.94 5.10
C CYS A 524 -2.90 13.49 5.13
N HIS A 525 -2.52 12.57 6.03
CA HIS A 525 -1.10 12.18 6.21
C HIS A 525 -0.96 10.68 6.46
N ALA A 526 -1.63 10.14 7.48
CA ALA A 526 -1.70 8.70 7.70
C ALA A 526 -2.64 8.00 6.69
N ALA A 527 -3.69 8.71 6.26
CA ALA A 527 -4.61 8.30 5.20
C ALA A 527 -4.74 9.42 4.16
N VAL A 528 -4.74 9.07 2.88
CA VAL A 528 -4.60 10.02 1.77
C VAL A 528 -5.62 9.73 0.65
N PRO A 529 -6.29 10.76 0.10
CA PRO A 529 -7.14 10.59 -1.07
C PRO A 529 -6.29 10.52 -2.34
N PHE A 530 -6.69 9.67 -3.28
CA PHE A 530 -6.08 9.51 -4.59
C PHE A 530 -7.06 9.97 -5.68
N GLY A 531 -6.55 10.73 -6.66
CA GLY A 531 -7.33 11.16 -7.84
C GLY A 531 -8.28 12.35 -7.64
N GLY A 532 -7.99 13.28 -6.72
CA GLY A 532 -8.94 14.34 -6.38
C GLY A 532 -8.40 15.63 -5.76
N THR A 533 -7.13 15.98 -5.93
CA THR A 533 -6.54 17.22 -5.34
C THR A 533 -6.55 18.43 -6.27
N ASP A 534 -7.20 18.36 -7.44
CA ASP A 534 -7.42 19.51 -8.35
C ASP A 534 -8.48 20.48 -7.79
N ASP A 535 -8.40 20.82 -6.52
CA ASP A 535 -9.35 21.73 -5.88
C ASP A 535 -8.90 23.18 -6.11
N GLU A 536 -9.69 23.95 -6.86
CA GLU A 536 -9.65 25.43 -6.86
C GLU A 536 -9.81 25.97 -5.42
N SER A 537 -10.44 25.21 -4.52
CA SER A 537 -10.50 25.54 -3.09
C SER A 537 -9.15 25.45 -2.36
N TYR A 538 -8.15 24.79 -2.96
CA TYR A 538 -6.74 24.86 -2.50
C TYR A 538 -6.12 26.24 -2.79
N LYS A 539 -6.61 26.96 -3.81
CA LYS A 539 -6.14 28.30 -4.17
C LYS A 539 -6.80 29.40 -3.33
N GLU A 540 -8.09 29.28 -3.02
CA GLU A 540 -8.85 30.31 -2.27
C GLU A 540 -8.48 30.41 -0.77
N GLY A 541 -7.82 29.39 -0.20
CA GLY A 541 -7.43 29.34 1.21
C GLY A 541 -6.03 29.89 1.54
N ARG A 542 -5.36 30.60 0.62
CA ARG A 542 -4.04 31.23 0.85
C ARG A 542 -4.15 32.43 1.81
N GLY A 543 -4.33 32.13 3.09
CA GLY A 543 -3.71 32.94 4.15
C GLY A 543 -2.18 32.83 4.05
N THR A 544 -1.47 33.83 4.55
CA THR A 544 -0.03 34.16 4.38
C THR A 544 1.01 33.11 4.82
N ASP A 545 0.67 31.82 4.94
CA ASP A 545 1.61 30.73 5.21
C ASP A 545 2.21 30.18 3.89
N ALA A 546 3.25 30.83 3.40
CA ALA A 546 3.99 30.52 2.17
C ALA A 546 4.78 29.18 2.18
N THR A 547 4.58 28.30 3.17
CA THR A 547 5.38 27.08 3.37
C THR A 547 4.70 25.77 2.98
N ALA A 548 3.41 25.79 2.59
CA ALA A 548 2.73 24.57 2.12
C ALA A 548 2.84 24.46 0.60
N GLY A 549 3.69 23.53 0.13
CA GLY A 549 3.81 23.19 -1.29
C GLY A 549 2.50 22.69 -1.89
N ALA A 550 2.47 22.57 -3.23
CA ALA A 550 1.37 21.93 -3.94
C ALA A 550 1.13 20.51 -3.39
N PRO A 551 -0.13 20.04 -3.38
CA PRO A 551 -0.43 18.67 -2.97
C PRO A 551 0.26 17.68 -3.92
N ALA A 552 0.65 16.53 -3.37
CA ALA A 552 1.35 15.49 -4.12
C ALA A 552 0.55 15.00 -5.33
N ARG A 553 1.27 14.68 -6.41
CA ARG A 553 0.67 14.09 -7.62
C ARG A 553 0.23 12.65 -7.37
N ALA A 554 -0.63 12.12 -8.25
CA ALA A 554 -1.11 10.75 -8.15
C ALA A 554 0.04 9.73 -8.10
N ASP A 555 1.05 9.88 -8.95
CA ASP A 555 2.21 8.97 -8.97
C ASP A 555 3.02 9.01 -7.67
N GLU A 556 3.24 10.20 -7.11
CA GLU A 556 3.95 10.37 -5.83
C GLU A 556 3.22 9.64 -4.69
N ILE A 557 1.88 9.74 -4.65
CA ILE A 557 1.05 9.03 -3.66
C ILE A 557 1.16 7.51 -3.85
N ARG A 558 1.11 7.03 -5.10
CA ARG A 558 1.26 5.60 -5.42
C ARG A 558 2.63 5.08 -4.98
N GLU A 559 3.69 5.82 -5.27
CA GLU A 559 5.06 5.44 -4.93
C GLU A 559 5.25 5.38 -3.42
N ALA A 560 4.81 6.42 -2.69
CA ALA A 560 4.85 6.43 -1.24
C ALA A 560 4.02 5.30 -0.61
N PHE A 561 2.82 5.00 -1.14
CA PHE A 561 2.01 3.88 -0.67
C PHE A 561 2.67 2.51 -0.92
N ASN A 562 3.51 2.38 -1.95
CA ASN A 562 4.31 1.20 -2.24
C ASN A 562 5.67 1.16 -1.49
N THR A 563 5.84 1.99 -0.46
CA THR A 563 6.91 1.85 0.54
C THR A 563 6.33 1.34 1.87
N PRO A 564 7.15 0.87 2.83
CA PRO A 564 6.63 0.50 4.14
C PRO A 564 6.16 1.70 4.96
N PHE A 565 6.48 2.93 4.55
CA PHE A 565 6.14 4.17 5.25
C PHE A 565 4.72 4.65 4.94
N TRP A 566 4.34 5.79 5.52
CA TRP A 566 3.06 6.43 5.20
C TRP A 566 2.93 6.78 3.71
N PRO A 567 1.70 6.75 3.17
CA PRO A 567 0.43 6.54 3.89
C PRO A 567 0.10 5.06 4.12
N HIS A 568 -0.65 4.79 5.20
CA HIS A 568 -1.20 3.47 5.51
C HIS A 568 -2.60 3.26 4.95
N MET A 569 -3.23 4.31 4.42
CA MET A 569 -4.50 4.13 3.75
C MET A 569 -4.56 5.05 2.55
N VAL A 570 -4.92 4.48 1.41
CA VAL A 570 -5.25 5.23 0.21
C VAL A 570 -6.73 5.00 -0.08
N ALA A 571 -7.48 6.09 -0.14
CA ALA A 571 -8.86 6.05 -0.60
C ALA A 571 -8.91 6.62 -2.02
N THR A 572 -9.67 5.99 -2.92
CA THR A 572 -9.74 6.35 -4.33
C THR A 572 -11.14 6.10 -4.89
N THR A 573 -11.37 6.56 -6.13
CA THR A 573 -12.57 6.25 -6.92
C THR A 573 -12.20 5.34 -8.10
N SER A 574 -12.95 5.41 -9.21
CA SER A 574 -12.58 4.76 -10.47
C SER A 574 -11.20 5.14 -11.01
N VAL A 575 -10.69 6.32 -10.65
CA VAL A 575 -9.35 6.78 -11.04
C VAL A 575 -8.24 5.83 -10.60
N GLY A 576 -8.41 5.13 -9.47
CA GLY A 576 -7.43 4.15 -8.99
C GLY A 576 -7.61 2.73 -9.52
N GLN A 577 -8.59 2.49 -10.41
CA GLN A 577 -8.97 1.15 -10.84
C GLN A 577 -8.12 0.59 -11.98
N GLU A 578 -7.46 1.43 -12.80
CA GLU A 578 -6.71 1.00 -13.98
C GLU A 578 -5.27 1.50 -13.98
N GLY A 579 -4.38 0.80 -14.69
CA GLY A 579 -3.00 1.25 -14.96
C GLY A 579 -2.03 1.38 -13.77
N LEU A 580 -2.47 1.15 -12.52
CA LEU A 580 -1.67 1.43 -11.32
C LEU A 580 -1.50 0.19 -10.43
N ASP A 581 -0.34 0.10 -9.76
CA ASP A 581 0.00 -0.99 -8.85
C ASP A 581 0.06 -0.50 -7.40
N PHE A 582 -0.59 -1.23 -6.47
CA PHE A 582 -0.65 -0.90 -5.04
C PHE A 582 -0.30 -2.10 -4.13
N HIS A 583 0.34 -3.13 -4.68
CA HIS A 583 0.48 -4.46 -4.08
C HIS A 583 1.69 -4.67 -3.17
N ILE A 584 2.71 -3.79 -3.24
CA ILE A 584 4.02 -4.09 -2.65
C ILE A 584 3.91 -4.20 -1.13
N TRP A 585 3.23 -3.25 -0.49
CA TRP A 585 3.02 -3.21 0.96
C TRP A 585 1.55 -3.28 1.38
N CYS A 586 0.65 -3.67 0.47
CA CYS A 586 -0.78 -3.79 0.74
C CYS A 586 -1.30 -5.17 0.30
N ASP A 587 -2.07 -5.81 1.18
CA ASP A 587 -2.76 -7.08 0.97
C ASP A 587 -4.27 -6.95 1.27
N ARG A 588 -4.82 -5.72 1.26
CA ARG A 588 -6.17 -5.41 1.74
C ARG A 588 -6.90 -4.43 0.82
N VAL A 589 -8.13 -4.77 0.46
CA VAL A 589 -9.03 -3.90 -0.32
C VAL A 589 -10.36 -3.75 0.39
N ALA A 590 -10.83 -2.52 0.53
CA ALA A 590 -12.17 -2.20 1.02
C ALA A 590 -13.03 -1.65 -0.11
N HIS A 591 -14.12 -2.36 -0.42
CA HIS A 591 -15.16 -1.89 -1.32
C HIS A 591 -16.12 -1.01 -0.51
N TRP A 592 -15.72 0.25 -0.29
CA TRP A 592 -16.54 1.21 0.45
C TRP A 592 -17.87 1.45 -0.26
N ASP A 593 -17.84 1.58 -1.58
CA ASP A 593 -19.02 1.46 -2.44
C ASP A 593 -18.77 0.38 -3.50
N LEU A 594 -19.79 -0.44 -3.76
CA LEU A 594 -19.72 -1.47 -4.79
C LEU A 594 -19.57 -0.86 -6.18
N CYS A 595 -18.77 -1.52 -7.03
CA CYS A 595 -18.72 -1.21 -8.46
C CYS A 595 -20.03 -1.62 -9.16
N PRO A 596 -20.34 -1.01 -10.31
CA PRO A 596 -21.48 -1.40 -11.13
C PRO A 596 -21.26 -2.74 -11.86
N SER A 597 -20.01 -3.10 -12.18
CA SER A 597 -19.69 -4.26 -13.03
C SER A 597 -18.70 -5.25 -12.40
N PRO A 598 -18.75 -6.53 -12.81
CA PRO A 598 -17.78 -7.54 -12.37
C PRO A 598 -16.34 -7.27 -12.85
N VAL A 599 -16.18 -6.56 -13.97
CA VAL A 599 -14.86 -6.17 -14.51
C VAL A 599 -14.18 -5.18 -13.57
N GLU A 600 -14.91 -4.13 -13.19
CA GLU A 600 -14.40 -3.16 -12.23
C GLU A 600 -14.04 -3.82 -10.90
N LEU A 601 -14.81 -4.85 -10.49
CA LEU A 601 -14.49 -5.61 -9.28
C LEU A 601 -13.13 -6.31 -9.41
N GLU A 602 -12.92 -7.05 -10.50
CA GLU A 602 -11.65 -7.72 -10.81
C GLU A 602 -10.48 -6.72 -10.92
N GLN A 603 -10.71 -5.57 -11.54
CA GLN A 603 -9.70 -4.52 -11.67
C GLN A 603 -9.33 -3.88 -10.33
N ARG A 604 -10.30 -3.62 -9.44
CA ARG A 604 -10.08 -3.10 -8.07
C ARG A 604 -9.26 -4.06 -7.23
N GLU A 605 -9.62 -5.34 -7.26
CA GLU A 605 -8.92 -6.40 -6.50
C GLU A 605 -7.53 -6.70 -7.09
N GLY A 606 -7.40 -6.65 -8.42
CA GLY A 606 -6.13 -6.82 -9.14
C GLY A 606 -5.06 -5.76 -8.85
N ARG A 607 -5.39 -4.69 -8.11
CA ARG A 607 -4.43 -3.66 -7.67
C ARG A 607 -3.47 -4.15 -6.59
N VAL A 608 -3.90 -5.11 -5.77
CA VAL A 608 -3.10 -5.69 -4.67
C VAL A 608 -2.61 -7.11 -4.98
N HIS A 609 -3.04 -7.69 -6.11
CA HIS A 609 -2.70 -9.05 -6.52
C HIS A 609 -1.75 -9.05 -7.73
N ARG A 610 -0.44 -8.93 -7.47
CA ARG A 610 0.65 -8.85 -8.47
C ARG A 610 1.89 -9.59 -7.99
N PHE A 611 2.91 -9.66 -8.86
CA PHE A 611 4.20 -10.29 -8.60
C PHE A 611 4.78 -9.86 -7.26
N ALA A 612 5.20 -10.83 -6.45
CA ALA A 612 5.77 -10.64 -5.12
C ALA A 612 4.95 -9.69 -4.23
N GLY A 613 3.62 -9.71 -4.36
CA GLY A 613 2.71 -8.95 -3.49
C GLY A 613 2.90 -9.30 -2.01
N LEU A 614 2.51 -8.39 -1.12
CA LEU A 614 2.75 -8.54 0.33
C LEU A 614 2.25 -9.88 0.90
N ALA A 615 1.08 -10.36 0.46
CA ALA A 615 0.52 -11.64 0.92
C ALA A 615 1.44 -12.83 0.62
N VAL A 616 2.01 -12.87 -0.59
CA VAL A 616 2.96 -13.91 -1.02
C VAL A 616 4.23 -13.84 -0.18
N ARG A 617 4.79 -12.64 -0.02
CA ARG A 617 6.04 -12.43 0.72
C ARG A 617 5.92 -12.80 2.19
N LYS A 618 4.80 -12.45 2.85
CA LYS A 618 4.50 -12.89 4.22
C LYS A 618 4.40 -14.41 4.32
N LYS A 619 3.71 -15.04 3.36
CA LYS A 619 3.53 -16.50 3.35
C LYS A 619 4.88 -17.23 3.16
N LEU A 620 5.70 -16.80 2.21
CA LEU A 620 7.04 -17.34 2.00
C LEU A 620 7.95 -17.11 3.22
N ALA A 621 7.93 -15.91 3.81
CA ALA A 621 8.69 -15.61 5.01
C ALA A 621 8.26 -16.47 6.21
N ALA A 622 6.97 -16.77 6.35
CA ALA A 622 6.46 -17.66 7.38
C ALA A 622 6.96 -19.12 7.20
N GLU A 623 7.05 -19.61 5.95
CA GLU A 623 7.45 -21.00 5.68
C GLU A 623 8.96 -21.23 5.59
N LEU A 624 9.69 -20.26 5.06
CA LEU A 624 11.11 -20.39 4.69
C LEU A 624 12.01 -19.37 5.40
N GLY A 625 11.44 -18.38 6.10
CA GLY A 625 12.20 -17.27 6.68
C GLY A 625 13.27 -17.69 7.67
N ALA A 626 12.99 -18.68 8.53
CA ALA A 626 13.98 -19.18 9.49
C ALA A 626 15.19 -19.83 8.79
N GLN A 627 14.97 -20.53 7.67
CA GLN A 627 16.03 -21.12 6.86
C GLN A 627 16.79 -20.03 6.10
N ALA A 628 16.08 -19.07 5.51
CA ALA A 628 16.67 -17.94 4.80
C ALA A 628 17.61 -17.13 5.70
N LEU A 629 17.17 -16.80 6.92
CA LEU A 629 17.99 -16.08 7.90
C LEU A 629 19.25 -16.87 8.29
N LYS A 630 19.13 -18.19 8.52
CA LYS A 630 20.28 -19.06 8.85
C LYS A 630 21.30 -19.16 7.72
N GLY A 631 20.85 -19.17 6.46
CA GLY A 631 21.69 -19.23 5.28
C GLY A 631 22.29 -17.89 4.85
N THR A 632 21.88 -16.78 5.48
CA THR A 632 22.32 -15.44 5.07
C THR A 632 23.78 -15.21 5.44
N GLN A 633 24.59 -14.83 4.45
CA GLN A 633 25.99 -14.46 4.67
C GLN A 633 26.13 -12.97 5.01
N ARG A 634 27.30 -12.60 5.54
CA ARG A 634 27.63 -11.22 5.88
C ARG A 634 27.44 -10.30 4.65
N LEU A 635 26.80 -9.15 4.87
CA LEU A 635 26.50 -8.15 3.82
C LEU A 635 25.61 -8.66 2.67
N GLN A 636 24.95 -9.81 2.80
CA GLN A 636 23.92 -10.26 1.86
C GLN A 636 22.53 -10.03 2.45
N SER A 637 21.55 -9.81 1.57
CA SER A 637 20.14 -9.68 1.97
C SER A 637 19.53 -11.07 2.20
N PRO A 638 18.84 -11.30 3.34
CA PRO A 638 18.05 -12.52 3.56
C PRO A 638 16.99 -12.77 2.49
N TRP A 639 16.52 -11.73 1.81
CA TRP A 639 15.53 -11.88 0.75
C TRP A 639 16.08 -12.58 -0.49
N ARG A 640 17.37 -12.43 -0.81
CA ARG A 640 18.00 -13.22 -1.89
C ARG A 640 18.03 -14.71 -1.54
N GLN A 641 18.31 -15.04 -0.27
CA GLN A 641 18.28 -16.43 0.19
C GLN A 641 16.86 -16.98 0.20
N LEU A 642 15.89 -16.18 0.67
CA LEU A 642 14.48 -16.56 0.63
C LEU A 642 14.02 -16.80 -0.81
N GLU A 643 14.48 -15.97 -1.74
CA GLU A 643 14.15 -16.07 -3.16
C GLU A 643 14.61 -17.42 -3.74
N SER A 644 15.91 -17.74 -3.59
CA SER A 644 16.47 -19.04 -4.03
C SER A 644 15.73 -20.23 -3.41
N LEU A 645 15.48 -20.20 -2.10
CA LEU A 645 14.78 -21.27 -1.40
C LEU A 645 13.33 -21.43 -1.88
N SER A 646 12.68 -20.32 -2.24
CA SER A 646 11.29 -20.32 -2.72
C SER A 646 11.21 -20.93 -4.12
N ASP A 647 12.13 -20.56 -5.00
CA ASP A 647 12.21 -21.09 -6.37
C ASP A 647 12.54 -22.59 -6.38
N GLU A 648 13.41 -23.05 -5.45
CA GLU A 648 13.75 -24.46 -5.27
C GLU A 648 12.58 -25.28 -4.70
N ARG A 649 11.86 -24.74 -3.71
CA ARG A 649 10.80 -25.46 -3.00
C ARG A 649 9.49 -25.51 -3.78
N PHE A 650 9.18 -24.47 -4.55
CA PHE A 650 7.95 -24.33 -5.30
C PHE A 650 8.21 -24.22 -6.82
N PRO A 651 8.75 -25.27 -7.46
CA PRO A 651 9.00 -25.26 -8.89
C PRO A 651 7.67 -25.22 -9.66
N GLY A 652 7.27 -24.03 -10.12
CA GLY A 652 6.06 -23.83 -10.93
C GLY A 652 6.36 -23.91 -12.41
N GLY A 653 5.84 -24.92 -13.11
CA GLY A 653 6.02 -25.04 -14.56
C GLY A 653 5.44 -23.85 -15.35
N SER A 654 4.46 -23.14 -14.79
CA SER A 654 3.83 -21.95 -15.39
C SER A 654 4.63 -20.66 -15.24
N GLY A 655 5.65 -20.62 -14.37
CA GLY A 655 6.30 -19.38 -13.94
C GLY A 655 5.44 -18.46 -13.05
N MET A 656 4.24 -18.90 -12.64
CA MET A 656 3.37 -18.16 -11.71
C MET A 656 3.72 -18.43 -10.25
N THR A 657 3.97 -19.69 -9.94
CA THR A 657 4.30 -20.14 -8.59
C THR A 657 5.80 -19.94 -8.31
N PRO A 658 6.22 -19.39 -7.15
CA PRO A 658 5.39 -18.93 -6.02
C PRO A 658 5.03 -17.44 -6.05
N TRP A 659 5.65 -16.64 -6.92
CA TRP A 659 5.67 -15.18 -6.77
C TRP A 659 4.41 -14.45 -7.21
N TRP A 660 3.66 -14.99 -8.17
CA TRP A 660 2.36 -14.45 -8.56
C TRP A 660 1.22 -15.07 -7.76
N GLN A 661 1.38 -16.34 -7.39
CA GLN A 661 0.37 -17.13 -6.71
C GLN A 661 1.05 -18.14 -5.80
N LEU A 662 0.55 -18.22 -4.57
CA LEU A 662 1.01 -19.18 -3.58
C LEU A 662 -0.17 -19.59 -2.70
N PRO A 663 -0.48 -20.89 -2.55
CA PRO A 663 -1.53 -21.33 -1.65
C PRO A 663 -1.37 -20.77 -0.23
N GLY A 664 -2.44 -20.17 0.30
CA GLY A 664 -2.43 -19.51 1.62
C GLY A 664 -1.84 -18.09 1.63
N ALA A 665 -1.40 -17.55 0.49
CA ALA A 665 -1.14 -16.11 0.34
C ALA A 665 -2.48 -15.37 0.13
N VAL A 666 -3.07 -14.93 1.23
CA VAL A 666 -4.44 -14.41 1.26
C VAL A 666 -4.47 -12.88 1.15
N ILE A 667 -5.30 -12.36 0.26
CA ILE A 667 -5.71 -10.95 0.22
C ILE A 667 -7.04 -10.81 0.97
N HIS A 668 -7.17 -9.77 1.78
CA HIS A 668 -8.40 -9.52 2.53
C HIS A 668 -9.30 -8.52 1.82
N ARG A 669 -10.53 -8.93 1.54
CA ARG A 669 -11.57 -8.08 0.94
C ARG A 669 -12.57 -7.67 2.01
N TYR A 670 -12.88 -6.39 2.09
CA TYR A 670 -13.85 -5.86 3.04
C TYR A 670 -15.05 -5.25 2.31
N VAL A 671 -16.25 -5.65 2.72
CA VAL A 671 -17.53 -5.10 2.24
C VAL A 671 -18.34 -4.67 3.45
N PHE A 672 -19.06 -3.55 3.35
CA PHE A 672 -19.80 -3.00 4.48
C PHE A 672 -21.25 -3.50 4.49
N ARG A 673 -21.65 -4.22 5.55
CA ARG A 673 -23.01 -4.70 5.75
C ARG A 673 -23.81 -3.65 6.53
N LEU A 674 -24.62 -2.89 5.80
CA LEU A 674 -25.61 -2.00 6.39
C LEU A 674 -26.90 -2.78 6.74
N PRO A 675 -27.57 -2.44 7.86
CA PRO A 675 -28.87 -3.04 8.19
C PRO A 675 -29.86 -2.89 7.03
N MET A 676 -30.51 -4.00 6.66
CA MET A 676 -31.51 -4.06 5.56
C MET A 676 -30.99 -3.65 4.17
N SER A 677 -29.66 -3.57 3.99
CA SER A 677 -29.05 -3.34 2.68
C SER A 677 -28.95 -4.64 1.87
N ARG A 678 -28.90 -4.50 0.53
CA ARG A 678 -28.62 -5.57 -0.43
C ARG A 678 -27.14 -5.63 -0.84
N ASP A 679 -26.26 -4.91 -0.15
CA ASP A 679 -24.84 -4.80 -0.55
C ASP A 679 -24.13 -6.16 -0.54
N ILE A 680 -24.41 -7.03 0.44
CA ILE A 680 -23.78 -8.36 0.51
C ILE A 680 -24.25 -9.24 -0.64
N ASP A 681 -25.57 -9.32 -0.85
CA ASP A 681 -26.16 -10.12 -1.94
C ASP A 681 -25.66 -9.62 -3.30
N ARG A 682 -25.63 -8.29 -3.49
CA ARG A 682 -25.15 -7.67 -4.72
C ARG A 682 -23.65 -7.93 -4.95
N PHE A 683 -22.85 -7.95 -3.90
CA PHE A 683 -21.43 -8.30 -4.00
C PHE A 683 -21.24 -9.78 -4.37
N GLN A 684 -22.01 -10.69 -3.79
CA GLN A 684 -22.02 -12.11 -4.19
C GLN A 684 -22.40 -12.26 -5.66
N THR A 685 -23.45 -11.55 -6.10
CA THR A 685 -23.83 -11.52 -7.52
C THR A 685 -22.68 -11.02 -8.41
N LEU A 686 -21.96 -9.96 -8.01
CA LEU A 686 -20.80 -9.47 -8.77
C LEU A 686 -19.65 -10.50 -8.82
N GLN A 687 -19.42 -11.25 -7.75
CA GLN A 687 -18.42 -12.31 -7.71
C GLN A 687 -18.78 -13.48 -8.62
N GLU A 688 -20.03 -13.93 -8.59
CA GLU A 688 -20.54 -14.98 -9.49
C GLU A 688 -20.46 -14.52 -10.95
N GLN A 689 -20.90 -13.28 -11.20
CA GLN A 689 -20.84 -12.65 -12.51
C GLN A 689 -19.43 -12.55 -13.05
N ARG A 690 -18.40 -12.31 -12.22
CA ARG A 690 -17.00 -12.24 -12.67
C ARG A 690 -16.54 -13.49 -13.43
N LEU A 691 -17.02 -14.66 -13.03
CA LEU A 691 -16.64 -15.92 -13.68
C LEU A 691 -17.38 -16.12 -15.01
N ILE A 692 -18.69 -15.80 -15.03
CA ILE A 692 -19.58 -15.96 -16.19
C ILE A 692 -19.33 -14.88 -17.24
N TYR A 693 -18.95 -13.68 -16.80
CA TYR A 693 -18.73 -12.52 -17.64
C TYR A 693 -17.69 -12.76 -18.74
N ARG A 694 -16.69 -13.62 -18.50
CA ARG A 694 -15.71 -14.01 -19.52
C ARG A 694 -16.34 -14.74 -20.72
N LEU A 695 -17.53 -15.33 -20.56
CA LEU A 695 -18.33 -15.91 -21.64
C LEU A 695 -19.02 -14.85 -22.51
N ALA A 696 -19.29 -13.67 -21.96
CA ALA A 696 -19.90 -12.55 -22.68
C ALA A 696 -18.90 -11.80 -23.56
N LEU A 697 -17.63 -12.22 -23.60
CA LEU A 697 -16.61 -11.62 -24.45
C LEU A 697 -17.03 -11.66 -25.93
N GLY A 698 -16.93 -10.52 -26.61
CA GLY A 698 -17.23 -10.40 -28.05
C GLY A 698 -18.73 -10.48 -28.39
N GLN A 699 -19.60 -10.46 -27.39
CA GLN A 699 -21.05 -10.49 -27.57
C GLN A 699 -21.64 -9.07 -27.60
N PRO A 700 -22.60 -8.78 -28.48
CA PRO A 700 -23.43 -7.58 -28.37
C PRO A 700 -24.34 -7.70 -27.14
N ASN A 701 -24.76 -6.57 -26.54
CA ASN A 701 -25.68 -6.52 -25.40
C ASN A 701 -25.20 -7.40 -24.23
N SER A 702 -23.91 -7.27 -23.90
CA SER A 702 -23.20 -8.16 -22.96
C SER A 702 -23.85 -8.24 -21.57
N GLU A 703 -24.53 -7.16 -21.14
CA GLU A 703 -25.30 -7.11 -19.90
C GLU A 703 -26.53 -8.05 -19.92
N ASP A 704 -27.25 -8.11 -21.04
CA ASP A 704 -28.44 -8.94 -21.18
C ASP A 704 -28.10 -10.42 -21.25
N LEU A 705 -27.05 -10.76 -22.01
CA LEU A 705 -26.52 -12.11 -22.04
C LEU A 705 -26.07 -12.52 -20.63
N LEU A 706 -25.26 -11.69 -19.96
CA LEU A 706 -24.78 -12.00 -18.61
C LEU A 706 -25.94 -12.18 -17.62
N ALA A 707 -26.94 -11.30 -17.65
CA ALA A 707 -28.12 -11.42 -16.79
C ALA A 707 -28.87 -12.75 -17.03
N SER A 708 -28.99 -13.18 -18.30
CA SER A 708 -29.63 -14.46 -18.63
C SER A 708 -28.82 -15.67 -18.18
N LEU A 709 -27.49 -15.62 -18.27
CA LEU A 709 -26.60 -16.72 -17.87
C LEU A 709 -26.50 -16.85 -16.34
N VAL A 710 -26.54 -15.72 -15.62
CA VAL A 710 -26.51 -15.69 -14.15
C VAL A 710 -27.81 -16.19 -13.54
N ALA A 711 -28.94 -15.98 -14.23
CA ALA A 711 -30.25 -16.46 -13.80
C ALA A 711 -30.46 -17.98 -13.94
N ALA A 712 -29.54 -18.70 -14.60
CA ALA A 712 -29.63 -20.14 -14.80
C ALA A 712 -29.34 -20.95 -13.51
N SER A 713 -29.77 -22.21 -13.45
CA SER A 713 -29.47 -23.10 -12.31
C SER A 713 -27.98 -23.26 -12.03
N ASP A 714 -27.63 -23.70 -10.81
CA ASP A 714 -26.25 -24.00 -10.43
C ASP A 714 -25.63 -25.08 -11.34
N GLU A 715 -26.40 -26.10 -11.73
CA GLU A 715 -25.96 -27.14 -12.67
C GLU A 715 -25.62 -26.55 -14.04
N THR A 716 -26.52 -25.71 -14.57
CA THR A 716 -26.30 -25.03 -15.86
C THR A 716 -25.12 -24.07 -15.79
N ARG A 717 -24.98 -23.33 -14.69
CA ARG A 717 -23.81 -22.47 -14.44
C ARG A 717 -22.53 -23.29 -14.40
N CYS A 718 -22.52 -24.48 -13.82
CA CYS A 718 -21.36 -25.39 -13.87
C CYS A 718 -20.98 -25.80 -15.30
N LEU A 719 -21.97 -26.12 -16.14
CA LEU A 719 -21.75 -26.41 -17.55
C LEU A 719 -21.17 -25.20 -18.29
N LEU A 720 -21.76 -24.02 -18.11
CA LEU A 720 -21.32 -22.76 -18.71
C LEU A 720 -19.88 -22.39 -18.29
N LYS A 721 -19.50 -22.59 -17.03
CA LYS A 721 -18.13 -22.35 -16.53
C LYS A 721 -17.07 -23.13 -17.33
N SER A 722 -17.39 -24.34 -17.80
CA SER A 722 -16.47 -25.14 -18.63
C SER A 722 -16.19 -24.52 -20.01
N LEU A 723 -17.04 -23.59 -20.45
CA LEU A 723 -16.97 -22.96 -21.76
C LEU A 723 -16.17 -21.64 -21.78
N VAL A 724 -15.65 -21.18 -20.62
CA VAL A 724 -14.83 -19.96 -20.54
C VAL A 724 -13.59 -20.10 -21.44
N LEU A 725 -13.38 -19.10 -22.31
CA LEU A 725 -12.24 -19.03 -23.23
C LEU A 725 -10.93 -19.03 -22.46
N ASN A 726 -9.98 -19.86 -22.88
CA ASN A 726 -8.64 -19.97 -22.33
C ASN A 726 -7.60 -19.48 -23.35
N LEU A 727 -7.12 -18.26 -23.14
CA LEU A 727 -6.07 -17.64 -23.96
C LEU A 727 -4.67 -17.78 -23.34
N SER A 728 -4.49 -18.69 -22.37
CA SER A 728 -3.19 -18.99 -21.75
C SER A 728 -2.33 -19.87 -22.65
N ALA A 729 -1.13 -19.39 -22.97
CA ALA A 729 -0.12 -20.17 -23.68
C ALA A 729 0.31 -21.42 -22.89
N TYR A 730 0.41 -21.32 -21.56
CA TYR A 730 0.89 -22.41 -20.69
C TYR A 730 -0.08 -23.60 -20.61
N CYS A 731 -1.38 -23.34 -20.48
CA CYS A 731 -2.39 -24.39 -20.38
C CYS A 731 -2.50 -25.22 -21.66
N ARG A 732 -2.00 -24.71 -22.79
CA ARG A 732 -2.04 -25.39 -24.09
C ARG A 732 -0.85 -26.31 -24.30
N THR A 733 0.36 -25.84 -23.98
CA THR A 733 1.57 -26.67 -24.05
C THR A 733 1.51 -27.84 -23.09
N SER A 734 1.02 -27.65 -21.86
CA SER A 734 0.82 -28.76 -20.90
C SER A 734 -0.18 -29.81 -21.40
N LYS A 735 -1.31 -29.41 -22.02
CA LYS A 735 -2.27 -30.34 -22.63
C LYS A 735 -1.71 -31.08 -23.85
N ALA A 736 -0.87 -30.43 -24.64
CA ALA A 736 -0.19 -31.08 -25.77
C ALA A 736 0.82 -32.13 -25.28
N MET A 737 1.66 -31.79 -24.30
CA MET A 737 2.62 -32.72 -23.69
C MET A 737 1.95 -33.88 -22.94
N ALA A 738 0.77 -33.67 -22.36
CA ALA A 738 0.00 -34.73 -21.71
C ALA A 738 -0.73 -35.66 -22.69
N ARG A 739 -0.84 -35.30 -23.97
CA ARG A 739 -1.38 -36.16 -25.04
C ARG A 739 -0.30 -36.96 -25.77
N GLU A 740 0.97 -36.56 -25.64
CA GLU A 740 2.15 -37.24 -26.20
C GLU A 740 2.77 -38.27 -25.23
N LYS A 741 2.35 -38.26 -23.96
CA LYS A 741 2.61 -39.32 -22.98
C LYS A 741 1.40 -40.23 -22.87
#